data_AF-A0A4Q1SCH1-F1
#
_entry.id   AF-A0A4Q1SCH1-F1
#
_cell.length_a   1.000
_cell.length_b   1.000
_cell.length_c   1.000
_cell.angle_alpha   90.00
_cell.angle_beta   90.00
_cell.angle_gamma   90.00
#
_symmetry.space_group_name_H-M   'P 1'
#
loop_
_entity.id
_entity.type
_entity.pdbx_description
1 polymer ?
#
loop_
_entity_poly.entity_id
_entity_poly.type
_entity_poly.pdbx_seq_one_letter_code
_entity_poly.pdbx_strand_id
1 'polypeptide(L)'
;MELLCHRCVALSRTSTDDCLGCDRQAIQAWQRPVAGSRWPHHSPAHNLGHTRNTLERNQGETMTLAVTRMGRLTACWGTALLCCLVATAQKDGVLARMAGEAPVMAANGVPATVNIPAGSFEMGADGETLDASITKGYGVMSSRPKHGDFDEKPAHRVRITRSFRMSVTQISPEEYAQFDPTYKAHASTPAYAAGVSWDQAMAYCRWLSRKTGKPWRLPTEAEWEYAARAGGTKIYGATDSPMPVDQPNAFGVKNMEVGRPEWTLDWYGPYQPEEIADPTGVASGMTKAIRGGGLDWRHTATKTSPDLDVPATASYFDRPANRASLPPTYKSDTGNVGFRVVQAAMPKVNTTPPRQYFFMSAVKQRSLAGGPARSQSVDTPDASTPIYRTHELFPDLGGKSMMGIGWRLGIAEGIGVNYHNSAIQVLPNGDLLAAFYNSPDHEDDPDQTIMTMRRRAGANEWDMPEPWPIFADAGLAGPVIWNDPAHQQQAGGKVWFFWGFARLIGAPPFAWATSDDNGATWSAAHFPAFPQPIGRYVSQPINSIVRGPDGAIYMPTDSTGRDSDGNGSISAVWRTDDEGKSWADTGGRTAGRHTTIVFAENGDLLGFGGKNSNIDGRMPLATSKDDGKTWVKSKLPFDPLLSGERPSVIRLKSGRLFFVADRNPNHQKHVHKDGAYVALSDDDGKTWAVKSLPENILTVGYTTATQGPDGMIHIVTTKNTVNYEIELNEAWVLDKSAGEENAEPEQVKDRKSYTERYPGGHVRATWSVGRAVDGRLLLDGAEKFFYPDGKLMWAVNFRASEKTGEERWLRENGTPIWVKTYAENGMWTWENFDASGRRIAISHWKGKHLLSSDVPDGPVDKLPGVDKMPTPEGM
;
A
#
# COMPACT_ATOMS: atom_id res chain seq x y z
N MET A 1 9.56 58.60 7.93
CA MET A 1 9.25 59.05 9.29
C MET A 1 8.19 58.11 9.87
N GLU A 2 8.32 57.59 11.08
CA GLU A 2 9.52 57.44 11.93
C GLU A 2 9.22 56.45 13.08
N LEU A 3 10.26 56.02 13.81
CA LEU A 3 10.22 55.15 15.01
C LEU A 3 9.82 53.68 14.71
N LEU A 4 10.47 52.64 15.26
CA LEU A 4 11.53 52.57 16.27
C LEU A 4 12.54 51.45 15.92
N CYS A 5 13.84 51.66 16.21
CA CYS A 5 14.90 50.67 16.01
C CYS A 5 16.17 51.06 16.79
N HIS A 6 16.79 50.14 17.55
CA HIS A 6 18.27 49.91 17.56
C HIS A 6 18.78 48.84 18.56
N ARG A 7 19.44 47.81 17.99
CA ARG A 7 20.74 47.19 18.32
C ARG A 7 21.30 47.10 19.76
N CYS A 8 21.49 45.84 20.21
CA CYS A 8 22.74 45.16 20.64
C CYS A 8 23.86 45.87 21.45
N VAL A 9 24.36 45.23 22.53
CA VAL A 9 25.70 44.57 22.69
C VAL A 9 25.87 44.01 24.14
N ALA A 10 26.86 43.14 24.41
CA ALA A 10 26.89 42.15 25.52
C ALA A 10 27.95 42.37 26.64
N LEU A 11 27.99 41.40 27.60
CA LEU A 11 29.01 41.12 28.68
C LEU A 11 28.97 42.03 29.93
N SER A 12 29.38 41.64 31.17
CA SER A 12 29.67 40.35 31.88
C SER A 12 29.82 40.65 33.42
N ARG A 13 30.24 39.81 34.41
CA ARG A 13 30.89 38.47 34.52
C ARG A 13 30.66 37.89 35.96
N THR A 14 31.57 36.99 36.44
CA THR A 14 31.74 36.37 37.81
C THR A 14 30.55 35.55 38.37
N SER A 15 30.57 34.24 38.65
CA SER A 15 31.57 33.23 39.15
C SER A 15 31.53 33.02 40.69
N THR A 16 31.88 31.86 41.27
CA THR A 16 32.70 30.72 40.77
C THR A 16 32.37 29.38 41.48
N ASP A 17 32.77 28.24 40.88
CA ASP A 17 33.10 26.91 41.46
C ASP A 17 32.00 26.05 42.15
N ASP A 18 32.09 24.70 42.20
CA ASP A 18 33.18 23.78 41.78
C ASP A 18 32.65 22.42 41.23
N CYS A 19 33.33 21.87 40.22
CA CYS A 19 33.84 20.48 40.14
C CYS A 19 34.30 20.11 38.71
N LEU A 20 35.49 19.50 38.63
CA LEU A 20 36.27 19.27 37.41
C LEU A 20 36.26 17.78 36.98
N GLY A 21 36.64 17.41 35.75
CA GLY A 21 37.06 18.24 34.62
C GLY A 21 37.87 17.44 33.58
N CYS A 22 38.40 18.12 32.56
CA CYS A 22 39.24 17.51 31.53
C CYS A 22 40.11 18.59 30.85
N ASP A 23 41.44 18.50 30.90
CA ASP A 23 42.31 19.27 30.00
C ASP A 23 43.70 18.62 29.76
N ARG A 24 44.45 19.22 28.83
CA ARG A 24 45.69 18.74 28.18
C ARG A 24 46.93 18.83 29.09
N GLN A 25 47.98 18.08 28.74
CA GLN A 25 49.11 18.59 27.94
C GLN A 25 50.05 17.44 27.50
N ALA A 26 51.04 17.74 26.64
CA ALA A 26 51.91 16.76 26.00
C ALA A 26 53.39 17.15 26.14
N ILE A 27 54.28 16.14 26.15
CA ILE A 27 55.71 16.28 25.86
C ILE A 27 56.26 14.93 25.35
N GLN A 28 57.40 14.97 24.65
CA GLN A 28 58.01 13.82 23.96
C GLN A 28 58.93 13.02 24.90
N ALA A 29 59.13 11.71 24.62
CA ALA A 29 60.42 11.16 24.14
C ALA A 29 60.64 9.64 24.41
N TRP A 30 61.12 8.94 23.38
CA TRP A 30 62.21 7.93 23.41
C TRP A 30 62.38 6.99 24.63
N GLN A 31 62.06 5.68 24.46
CA GLN A 31 63.07 4.64 24.11
C GLN A 31 62.49 3.22 23.90
N ARG A 32 63.20 2.42 23.10
CA ARG A 32 63.12 0.94 22.92
C ARG A 32 64.14 0.27 23.90
N PRO A 33 64.17 -1.07 24.19
CA PRO A 33 63.99 -2.15 23.21
C PRO A 33 63.52 -3.57 23.62
N VAL A 34 63.00 -4.30 22.61
CA VAL A 34 63.30 -5.69 22.17
C VAL A 34 63.63 -6.81 23.20
N ALA A 35 62.78 -7.86 23.17
CA ALA A 35 63.18 -9.28 23.04
C ALA A 35 61.96 -10.11 22.56
N GLY A 36 62.04 -11.18 21.75
CA GLY A 36 63.17 -11.70 20.95
C GLY A 36 62.88 -13.08 20.33
N SER A 37 63.64 -13.49 19.29
CA SER A 37 63.66 -14.82 18.62
C SER A 37 62.46 -15.20 17.69
N ARG A 38 62.62 -15.99 16.61
CA ARG A 38 63.73 -16.17 15.62
C ARG A 38 63.24 -16.86 14.31
N TRP A 39 63.94 -16.56 13.22
CA TRP A 39 64.00 -17.09 11.83
C TRP A 39 64.16 -18.65 11.67
N PRO A 40 64.24 -19.27 10.45
CA PRO A 40 64.26 -18.74 9.04
C PRO A 40 63.44 -19.50 7.94
N HIS A 41 63.50 -18.94 6.70
CA HIS A 41 63.52 -19.52 5.32
C HIS A 41 63.41 -21.05 5.05
N HIS A 42 62.87 -21.55 3.92
CA HIS A 42 63.35 -21.30 2.53
C HIS A 42 62.35 -21.53 1.36
N SER A 43 62.72 -20.98 0.19
CA SER A 43 62.10 -21.05 -1.17
C SER A 43 62.58 -22.31 -1.97
N PRO A 44 62.46 -22.47 -3.32
CA PRO A 44 61.94 -21.58 -4.41
C PRO A 44 61.09 -22.23 -5.54
N ALA A 45 60.50 -21.41 -6.43
CA ALA A 45 60.53 -21.60 -7.89
C ALA A 45 60.11 -20.33 -8.69
N HIS A 46 60.68 -20.21 -9.90
CA HIS A 46 60.57 -19.16 -10.93
C HIS A 46 59.20 -19.15 -11.70
N ASN A 47 58.83 -18.21 -12.60
CA ASN A 47 59.57 -17.13 -13.30
C ASN A 47 58.66 -16.00 -13.87
N LEU A 48 59.26 -14.83 -14.17
CA LEU A 48 58.91 -13.80 -15.20
C LEU A 48 57.45 -13.24 -15.32
N GLY A 49 57.22 -11.93 -15.53
CA GLY A 49 58.14 -10.78 -15.61
C GLY A 49 57.45 -9.43 -15.94
N HIS A 50 58.24 -8.34 -15.86
CA HIS A 50 58.00 -6.98 -16.37
C HIS A 50 56.91 -6.04 -15.77
N THR A 51 57.30 -5.38 -14.65
CA THR A 51 57.53 -3.91 -14.52
C THR A 51 56.56 -2.93 -15.22
N ARG A 52 55.88 -1.96 -14.54
CA ARG A 52 56.37 -0.80 -13.73
C ARG A 52 57.41 0.09 -14.49
N ASN A 53 57.53 1.41 -14.26
CA ASN A 53 57.14 2.21 -13.09
C ASN A 53 56.82 3.70 -13.39
N THR A 54 56.49 4.44 -12.33
CA THR A 54 56.15 5.88 -12.22
C THR A 54 57.37 6.81 -11.98
N LEU A 55 57.11 8.09 -11.61
CA LEU A 55 58.01 9.12 -11.04
C LEU A 55 58.76 9.99 -12.11
N GLU A 56 59.12 11.28 -11.92
CA GLU A 56 58.90 12.25 -10.83
C GLU A 56 59.27 13.70 -11.28
N ARG A 57 58.70 14.77 -10.68
CA ARG A 57 59.42 15.85 -9.93
C ARG A 57 58.61 17.15 -9.68
N ASN A 58 59.09 17.92 -8.69
CA ASN A 58 58.53 19.18 -8.17
C ASN A 58 59.19 20.45 -8.76
N GLN A 59 58.53 21.59 -8.48
CA GLN A 59 59.06 22.94 -8.11
C GLN A 59 58.72 24.12 -9.05
N GLY A 60 58.60 25.31 -8.43
CA GLY A 60 58.83 26.61 -9.09
C GLY A 60 57.64 27.58 -9.01
N GLU A 61 57.87 28.77 -8.45
CA GLU A 61 56.90 29.87 -8.38
C GLU A 61 57.26 31.03 -9.34
N THR A 62 56.27 31.90 -9.62
CA THR A 62 56.40 33.30 -10.06
C THR A 62 57.24 33.64 -11.30
N MET A 63 56.58 34.22 -12.31
CA MET A 63 56.77 35.66 -12.64
C MET A 63 55.67 36.17 -13.59
N THR A 64 55.43 37.48 -13.55
CA THR A 64 54.36 38.17 -14.29
C THR A 64 54.95 39.00 -15.43
N LEU A 65 54.38 38.97 -16.65
CA LEU A 65 54.17 40.17 -17.50
C LEU A 65 53.43 39.88 -18.82
N ALA A 66 52.63 40.87 -19.22
CA ALA A 66 51.58 40.85 -20.24
C ALA A 66 52.04 41.13 -21.70
N VAL A 67 51.05 41.43 -22.57
CA VAL A 67 51.14 42.17 -23.86
C VAL A 67 51.16 41.34 -25.19
N THR A 68 49.94 40.99 -25.64
CA THR A 68 49.35 41.44 -26.93
C THR A 68 49.74 40.83 -28.31
N ARG A 69 48.74 40.10 -28.87
CA ARG A 69 48.30 39.97 -30.29
C ARG A 69 48.98 39.04 -31.33
N MET A 70 48.06 38.28 -31.96
CA MET A 70 47.92 37.95 -33.40
C MET A 70 48.79 36.85 -34.04
N GLY A 71 48.16 35.68 -34.26
CA GLY A 71 48.63 34.62 -35.15
C GLY A 71 47.55 33.55 -35.40
N ARG A 72 46.96 33.57 -36.59
CA ARG A 72 46.07 32.57 -37.23
C ARG A 72 46.53 31.10 -37.00
N LEU A 73 45.68 30.04 -36.97
CA LEU A 73 44.36 29.79 -37.60
C LEU A 73 43.64 28.55 -36.96
N THR A 74 42.31 28.46 -37.11
CA THR A 74 41.41 27.25 -37.07
C THR A 74 41.79 25.98 -36.28
N ALA A 75 40.97 25.64 -35.28
CA ALA A 75 40.27 24.34 -35.16
C ALA A 75 39.12 24.39 -34.11
N CYS A 76 38.10 23.56 -34.31
CA CYS A 76 37.10 23.06 -33.34
C CYS A 76 36.57 24.02 -32.25
N TRP A 77 35.44 24.68 -32.52
CA TRP A 77 34.43 24.98 -31.49
C TRP A 77 33.29 23.96 -31.61
N GLY A 78 32.93 23.29 -30.51
CA GLY A 78 31.84 22.32 -30.46
C GLY A 78 31.68 21.70 -29.07
N THR A 79 30.43 21.45 -28.66
CA THR A 79 30.02 20.68 -27.47
C THR A 79 30.70 21.02 -26.14
N ALA A 80 30.33 22.15 -25.52
CA ALA A 80 30.58 22.43 -24.10
C ALA A 80 29.51 23.35 -23.47
N LEU A 81 28.25 23.26 -23.92
CA LEU A 81 27.21 24.25 -23.54
C LEU A 81 25.78 23.66 -23.56
N LEU A 82 25.54 22.59 -22.79
CA LEU A 82 24.17 22.09 -22.52
C LEU A 82 24.05 21.36 -21.17
N CYS A 83 24.47 22.02 -20.07
CA CYS A 83 24.21 21.56 -18.70
C CYS A 83 23.66 22.70 -17.84
N CYS A 84 22.61 22.39 -17.06
CA CYS A 84 22.17 23.10 -15.86
C CYS A 84 21.92 24.63 -15.96
N LEU A 85 20.82 25.02 -16.61
CA LEU A 85 20.15 26.32 -16.36
C LEU A 85 18.65 26.14 -16.05
N VAL A 86 18.36 25.58 -14.88
CA VAL A 86 17.09 25.79 -14.16
C VAL A 86 17.46 26.40 -12.80
N ALA A 87 17.41 27.73 -12.72
CA ALA A 87 17.77 28.45 -11.50
C ALA A 87 16.58 28.48 -10.54
N THR A 88 16.60 27.61 -9.52
CA THR A 88 15.60 27.56 -8.44
C THR A 88 15.79 28.72 -7.46
N ALA A 89 15.26 29.89 -7.81
CA ALA A 89 15.30 31.07 -6.95
C ALA A 89 14.35 30.93 -5.75
N GLN A 90 14.86 30.47 -4.59
CA GLN A 90 14.12 30.68 -3.34
C GLN A 90 14.11 32.17 -3.01
N LYS A 91 12.93 32.69 -2.65
CA LYS A 91 12.80 34.00 -2.03
C LYS A 91 11.92 33.88 -0.79
N ASP A 92 12.38 34.45 0.32
CA ASP A 92 11.65 34.56 1.57
C ASP A 92 11.12 33.21 2.14
N GLY A 93 11.78 32.10 1.76
CA GLY A 93 11.44 30.71 2.14
C GLY A 93 10.60 29.93 1.13
N VAL A 94 9.97 30.60 0.16
CA VAL A 94 9.11 29.98 -0.86
C VAL A 94 9.93 29.56 -2.10
N LEU A 95 9.54 28.46 -2.74
CA LEU A 95 10.09 28.02 -4.03
C LEU A 95 9.67 28.92 -5.20
N ALA A 96 10.61 29.21 -6.11
CA ALA A 96 10.28 29.54 -7.50
C ALA A 96 9.80 28.30 -8.30
N ARG A 97 8.62 27.78 -7.93
CA ARG A 97 7.71 27.04 -8.83
C ARG A 97 6.26 27.14 -8.34
N MET A 98 5.84 28.37 -8.01
CA MET A 98 4.43 28.75 -7.78
C MET A 98 4.02 29.83 -8.80
N ALA A 99 4.04 29.45 -10.08
CA ALA A 99 3.28 30.13 -11.12
C ALA A 99 1.92 29.41 -11.28
N GLY A 100 1.01 29.96 -12.06
CA GLY A 100 -0.38 29.55 -12.08
C GLY A 100 -1.33 30.68 -11.67
N GLU A 101 -1.09 31.91 -12.13
CA GLU A 101 -2.02 33.01 -11.84
C GLU A 101 -3.39 32.71 -12.46
N ALA A 102 -4.38 32.43 -11.61
CA ALA A 102 -5.76 32.29 -12.02
C ALA A 102 -6.21 33.58 -12.76
N PRO A 103 -6.94 33.49 -13.88
CA PRO A 103 -7.41 34.67 -14.61
C PRO A 103 -8.18 35.61 -13.68
N VAL A 104 -7.93 36.92 -13.80
CA VAL A 104 -8.60 37.95 -12.98
C VAL A 104 -10.11 37.68 -12.94
N MET A 105 -10.61 37.35 -11.76
CA MET A 105 -11.98 36.91 -11.52
C MET A 105 -12.98 37.89 -12.18
N ALA A 106 -13.82 37.36 -13.07
CA ALA A 106 -14.82 38.17 -13.77
C ALA A 106 -15.78 38.85 -12.77
N ALA A 107 -16.29 40.04 -13.10
CA ALA A 107 -17.13 40.84 -12.20
C ALA A 107 -18.45 40.14 -11.78
N ASN A 108 -18.87 39.09 -12.49
CA ASN A 108 -20.01 38.23 -12.14
C ASN A 108 -19.61 36.96 -11.35
N GLY A 109 -18.32 36.74 -11.08
CA GLY A 109 -17.78 35.54 -10.44
C GLY A 109 -18.09 34.25 -11.21
N VAL A 110 -17.88 34.27 -12.52
CA VAL A 110 -17.99 33.09 -13.39
C VAL A 110 -16.62 32.84 -14.03
N PRO A 111 -16.07 31.61 -13.96
CA PRO A 111 -14.75 31.33 -14.49
C PRO A 111 -14.59 31.67 -15.98
N ALA A 112 -13.43 32.20 -16.34
CA ALA A 112 -13.05 32.42 -17.72
C ALA A 112 -12.97 31.07 -18.45
N THR A 113 -13.58 30.94 -19.64
CA THR A 113 -13.66 29.67 -20.37
C THR A 113 -13.19 29.79 -21.82
N VAL A 114 -12.52 28.74 -22.30
CA VAL A 114 -12.20 28.50 -23.72
C VAL A 114 -13.12 27.41 -24.29
N ASN A 115 -13.18 27.30 -25.63
CA ASN A 115 -14.02 26.34 -26.33
C ASN A 115 -13.18 25.16 -26.84
N ILE A 116 -13.37 23.99 -26.26
CA ILE A 116 -12.76 22.73 -26.70
C ILE A 116 -13.58 22.19 -27.88
N PRO A 117 -12.96 21.83 -29.02
CA PRO A 117 -13.68 21.27 -30.17
C PRO A 117 -14.19 19.85 -29.90
N ALA A 118 -15.02 19.32 -30.81
CA ALA A 118 -15.27 17.87 -30.89
C ALA A 118 -14.13 17.19 -31.65
N GLY A 119 -13.85 15.92 -31.37
CA GLY A 119 -12.79 15.18 -32.06
C GLY A 119 -12.53 13.79 -31.48
N SER A 120 -11.40 13.20 -31.86
CA SER A 120 -10.91 11.92 -31.32
C SER A 120 -9.45 12.03 -30.90
N PHE A 121 -9.05 11.18 -29.95
CA PHE A 121 -7.67 11.03 -29.50
C PHE A 121 -7.43 9.60 -28.99
N GLU A 122 -6.19 9.32 -28.61
CA GLU A 122 -5.79 8.09 -27.94
C GLU A 122 -5.61 8.38 -26.44
N MET A 123 -6.38 7.67 -25.61
CA MET A 123 -6.48 7.88 -24.17
C MET A 123 -5.68 6.81 -23.42
N GLY A 124 -4.86 7.23 -22.47
CA GLY A 124 -3.93 6.35 -21.74
C GLY A 124 -2.52 6.28 -22.32
N ALA A 125 -1.72 5.33 -21.81
CA ALA A 125 -0.34 5.10 -22.23
C ALA A 125 -0.26 4.02 -23.31
N ASP A 126 0.36 4.36 -24.43
CA ASP A 126 0.70 3.48 -25.57
C ASP A 126 1.54 2.25 -25.16
N GLY A 127 2.30 2.37 -24.06
CA GLY A 127 3.24 1.36 -23.58
C GLY A 127 4.64 1.48 -24.18
N GLU A 128 4.96 2.59 -24.85
CA GLU A 128 6.34 2.90 -25.24
C GLU A 128 7.27 3.03 -24.02
N THR A 129 8.58 3.02 -24.25
CA THR A 129 9.57 3.09 -23.15
C THR A 129 9.86 4.54 -22.79
N LEU A 130 9.42 4.96 -21.61
CA LEU A 130 9.69 6.28 -21.03
C LEU A 130 11.18 6.44 -20.73
N ASP A 131 11.72 7.64 -21.01
CA ASP A 131 13.15 7.91 -20.81
C ASP A 131 13.57 7.83 -19.32
N ALA A 132 14.85 7.51 -19.11
CA ALA A 132 15.44 7.41 -17.78
C ALA A 132 15.35 8.73 -16.98
N SER A 133 15.42 9.90 -17.63
CA SER A 133 15.28 11.21 -16.96
C SER A 133 13.87 11.50 -16.44
N ILE A 134 12.86 10.81 -16.98
CA ILE A 134 11.45 10.93 -16.58
C ILE A 134 11.13 9.92 -15.49
N THR A 135 11.60 8.68 -15.65
CA THR A 135 11.38 7.59 -14.68
C THR A 135 12.31 7.63 -13.46
N LYS A 136 13.42 8.39 -13.53
CA LYS A 136 14.48 8.47 -12.49
C LYS A 136 15.03 9.90 -12.40
N GLY A 137 14.20 10.83 -11.95
CA GLY A 137 14.49 12.27 -11.92
C GLY A 137 14.15 12.96 -10.59
N TYR A 138 14.23 14.29 -10.60
CA TYR A 138 13.80 15.12 -9.47
C TYR A 138 12.27 15.03 -9.30
N GLY A 139 11.80 14.72 -8.10
CA GLY A 139 10.37 14.62 -7.77
C GLY A 139 9.77 13.20 -7.82
N VAL A 140 10.44 12.21 -8.44
CA VAL A 140 10.05 10.80 -8.27
C VAL A 140 10.81 10.20 -7.09
N MET A 141 10.12 9.42 -6.26
CA MET A 141 10.67 8.93 -4.99
C MET A 141 11.49 7.64 -5.13
N SER A 142 11.27 6.90 -6.21
CA SER A 142 11.93 5.66 -6.62
C SER A 142 12.17 5.70 -8.14
N SER A 143 12.60 4.58 -8.74
CA SER A 143 12.29 4.39 -10.17
C SER A 143 10.77 4.30 -10.32
N ARG A 144 10.21 4.90 -11.38
CA ARG A 144 8.82 4.66 -11.81
C ARG A 144 8.73 3.67 -12.96
N PRO A 145 7.57 3.01 -13.18
CA PRO A 145 7.37 2.06 -14.27
C PRO A 145 7.75 2.63 -15.65
N LYS A 146 8.58 1.87 -16.38
CA LYS A 146 9.16 2.26 -17.68
C LYS A 146 8.16 2.49 -18.80
N HIS A 147 6.91 2.05 -18.64
CA HIS A 147 5.90 2.04 -19.71
C HIS A 147 4.65 2.85 -19.31
N GLY A 148 4.79 3.76 -18.34
CA GLY A 148 3.63 4.28 -17.61
C GLY A 148 3.06 3.25 -16.63
N ASP A 149 2.14 3.68 -15.76
CA ASP A 149 1.57 2.84 -14.71
C ASP A 149 0.53 1.85 -15.24
N PHE A 150 0.09 0.92 -14.39
CA PHE A 150 -0.72 -0.22 -14.84
C PHE A 150 -2.15 0.15 -15.23
N ASP A 151 -2.73 1.18 -14.61
CA ASP A 151 -4.10 1.65 -14.80
C ASP A 151 -4.22 2.72 -15.91
N GLU A 152 -3.10 3.18 -16.46
CA GLU A 152 -3.03 3.98 -17.69
C GLU A 152 -3.30 3.15 -18.95
N LYS A 153 -3.50 1.83 -18.82
CA LYS A 153 -3.57 0.87 -19.93
C LYS A 153 -4.92 0.14 -20.00
N PRO A 154 -5.27 -0.40 -21.17
CA PRO A 154 -4.64 -0.16 -22.48
C PRO A 154 -4.87 1.26 -23.01
N ALA A 155 -3.95 1.77 -23.82
CA ALA A 155 -4.25 2.87 -24.73
C ALA A 155 -5.44 2.49 -25.62
N HIS A 156 -6.43 3.37 -25.70
CA HIS A 156 -7.65 3.12 -26.45
C HIS A 156 -8.18 4.39 -27.11
N ARG A 157 -8.97 4.21 -28.17
CA ARG A 157 -9.45 5.32 -29.00
C ARG A 157 -10.70 5.93 -28.38
N VAL A 158 -10.69 7.24 -28.14
CA VAL A 158 -11.82 7.96 -27.56
C VAL A 158 -12.32 9.04 -28.50
N ARG A 159 -13.65 9.22 -28.56
CA ARG A 159 -14.31 10.27 -29.36
C ARG A 159 -15.16 11.19 -28.49
N ILE A 160 -14.76 12.45 -28.42
CA ILE A 160 -15.55 13.56 -27.86
C ILE A 160 -16.52 14.02 -28.95
N THR A 161 -17.81 13.71 -28.84
CA THR A 161 -18.79 13.91 -29.93
C THR A 161 -19.29 15.35 -30.06
N ARG A 162 -19.06 16.20 -29.05
CA ARG A 162 -19.55 17.57 -28.98
C ARG A 162 -18.49 18.51 -28.40
N SER A 163 -18.38 19.69 -28.97
CA SER A 163 -17.59 20.79 -28.39
C SER A 163 -18.19 21.24 -27.06
N PHE A 164 -17.34 21.54 -26.10
CA PHE A 164 -17.71 22.04 -24.78
C PHE A 164 -16.85 23.25 -24.40
N ARG A 165 -17.21 23.95 -23.31
CA ARG A 165 -16.39 25.03 -22.77
C ARG A 165 -15.75 24.59 -21.47
N MET A 166 -14.45 24.78 -21.31
CA MET A 166 -13.68 24.45 -20.10
C MET A 166 -13.11 25.73 -19.49
N SER A 167 -12.99 25.79 -18.16
CA SER A 167 -12.29 26.90 -17.50
C SER A 167 -10.81 26.93 -17.88
N VAL A 168 -10.27 28.14 -18.08
CA VAL A 168 -8.89 28.34 -18.55
C VAL A 168 -7.87 27.71 -17.60
N THR A 169 -8.14 27.75 -16.30
CA THR A 169 -7.37 27.11 -15.22
C THR A 169 -8.30 26.25 -14.35
N GLN A 170 -7.74 25.68 -13.28
CA GLN A 170 -8.49 25.30 -12.09
C GLN A 170 -9.21 26.51 -11.47
N ILE A 171 -10.22 26.24 -10.63
CA ILE A 171 -10.97 27.25 -9.88
C ILE A 171 -10.07 27.96 -8.88
N SER A 172 -10.13 29.29 -8.82
CA SER A 172 -9.35 30.08 -7.84
C SER A 172 -9.96 30.05 -6.43
N PRO A 173 -9.18 30.37 -5.37
CA PRO A 173 -9.71 30.54 -4.02
C PRO A 173 -10.83 31.59 -3.93
N GLU A 174 -10.72 32.69 -4.69
CA GLU A 174 -11.71 33.76 -4.75
C GLU A 174 -12.99 33.31 -5.45
N GLU A 175 -12.86 32.55 -6.54
CA GLU A 175 -13.99 31.95 -7.25
C GLU A 175 -14.74 30.95 -6.36
N TYR A 176 -14.01 30.09 -5.64
CA TYR A 176 -14.58 29.12 -4.70
C TYR A 176 -15.19 29.80 -3.47
N ALA A 177 -14.58 30.87 -2.96
CA ALA A 177 -15.09 31.63 -1.82
C ALA A 177 -16.46 32.29 -2.06
N GLN A 178 -16.91 32.43 -3.32
CA GLN A 178 -18.28 32.85 -3.63
C GLN A 178 -19.34 31.77 -3.37
N PHE A 179 -18.93 30.49 -3.35
CA PHE A 179 -19.77 29.35 -2.96
C PHE A 179 -19.63 29.07 -1.46
N ASP A 180 -18.40 29.08 -0.95
CA ASP A 180 -18.08 28.85 0.46
C ASP A 180 -17.13 29.93 1.02
N PRO A 181 -17.67 31.01 1.61
CA PRO A 181 -16.87 32.09 2.22
C PRO A 181 -15.98 31.63 3.40
N THR A 182 -16.19 30.42 3.93
CA THR A 182 -15.34 29.89 5.00
C THR A 182 -14.01 29.37 4.46
N TYR A 183 -13.94 28.99 3.18
CA TYR A 183 -12.73 28.47 2.53
C TYR A 183 -11.50 29.37 2.71
N LYS A 184 -10.34 28.76 2.95
CA LYS A 184 -9.04 29.43 3.03
C LYS A 184 -8.05 28.59 2.21
N ALA A 185 -7.34 29.22 1.29
CA ALA A 185 -6.28 28.53 0.53
C ALA A 185 -5.12 28.14 1.46
N HIS A 186 -4.57 26.94 1.27
CA HIS A 186 -3.41 26.49 2.02
C HIS A 186 -2.12 27.12 1.44
N ALA A 187 -1.09 27.29 2.29
CA ALA A 187 0.13 28.00 1.90
C ALA A 187 0.95 27.31 0.79
N SER A 188 0.74 26.01 0.55
CA SER A 188 1.34 25.24 -0.56
C SER A 188 0.47 25.18 -1.84
N THR A 189 -0.74 25.74 -1.79
CA THR A 189 -1.72 25.79 -2.89
C THR A 189 -2.42 27.16 -3.04
N PRO A 190 -1.74 28.33 -2.86
CA PRO A 190 -2.39 29.63 -2.77
C PRO A 190 -3.08 30.11 -4.07
N ALA A 191 -2.82 29.45 -5.21
CA ALA A 191 -3.34 29.85 -6.52
C ALA A 191 -4.71 29.23 -6.88
N TYR A 192 -5.07 28.09 -6.27
CA TYR A 192 -6.24 27.29 -6.67
C TYR A 192 -6.99 26.72 -5.46
N ALA A 193 -8.29 26.47 -5.62
CA ALA A 193 -9.15 25.89 -4.59
C ALA A 193 -8.87 24.38 -4.41
N ALA A 194 -7.81 24.06 -3.66
CA ALA A 194 -7.35 22.72 -3.34
C ALA A 194 -7.78 22.24 -1.93
N GLY A 195 -7.67 20.93 -1.69
CA GLY A 195 -7.99 20.28 -0.40
C GLY A 195 -9.47 19.95 -0.20
N VAL A 196 -10.32 20.36 -1.15
CA VAL A 196 -11.76 20.12 -1.17
C VAL A 196 -12.09 18.72 -1.69
N SER A 197 -13.20 18.13 -1.21
CA SER A 197 -13.65 16.82 -1.70
C SER A 197 -14.33 16.90 -3.07
N TRP A 198 -14.45 15.75 -3.75
CA TRP A 198 -15.21 15.63 -4.99
C TRP A 198 -16.67 16.07 -4.80
N ASP A 199 -17.29 15.70 -3.67
CA ASP A 199 -18.65 16.12 -3.32
C ASP A 199 -18.78 17.65 -3.15
N GLN A 200 -17.74 18.31 -2.62
CA GLN A 200 -17.67 19.77 -2.52
C GLN A 200 -17.45 20.42 -3.88
N ALA A 201 -16.55 19.90 -4.71
CA ALA A 201 -16.31 20.38 -6.08
C ALA A 201 -17.58 20.23 -6.96
N MET A 202 -18.32 19.13 -6.81
CA MET A 202 -19.62 18.94 -7.44
C MET A 202 -20.71 19.83 -6.81
N ALA A 203 -20.63 20.18 -5.53
CA ALA A 203 -21.52 21.16 -4.91
C ALA A 203 -21.31 22.58 -5.47
N TYR A 204 -20.04 22.98 -5.68
CA TYR A 204 -19.67 24.20 -6.39
C TYR A 204 -20.26 24.21 -7.81
N CYS A 205 -20.10 23.12 -8.58
CA CYS A 205 -20.68 23.01 -9.93
C CYS A 205 -22.21 23.17 -9.93
N ARG A 206 -22.90 22.55 -8.95
CA ARG A 206 -24.36 22.71 -8.76
C ARG A 206 -24.75 24.14 -8.37
N TRP A 207 -23.93 24.83 -7.57
CA TRP A 207 -24.12 26.25 -7.22
C TRP A 207 -23.92 27.16 -8.44
N LEU A 208 -22.83 27.01 -9.18
CA LEU A 208 -22.51 27.79 -10.38
C LEU A 208 -23.59 27.61 -11.46
N SER A 209 -24.16 26.41 -11.56
CA SER A 209 -25.31 26.12 -12.44
C SER A 209 -26.55 26.93 -12.07
N ARG A 210 -26.92 26.99 -10.78
CA ARG A 210 -28.04 27.82 -10.31
C ARG A 210 -27.76 29.32 -10.48
N LYS A 211 -26.53 29.75 -10.21
CA LYS A 211 -26.09 31.16 -10.33
C LYS A 211 -26.13 31.69 -11.77
N THR A 212 -25.82 30.85 -12.76
CA THR A 212 -25.66 31.29 -14.16
C THR A 212 -26.82 30.90 -15.09
N GLY A 213 -27.70 29.98 -14.67
CA GLY A 213 -28.72 29.41 -15.56
C GLY A 213 -28.13 28.60 -16.72
N LYS A 214 -26.89 28.11 -16.59
CA LYS A 214 -26.18 27.25 -17.54
C LYS A 214 -25.77 25.95 -16.82
N PRO A 215 -25.64 24.81 -17.52
CA PRO A 215 -25.16 23.59 -16.88
C PRO A 215 -23.63 23.68 -16.68
N TRP A 216 -23.17 23.42 -15.46
CA TRP A 216 -21.75 23.31 -15.09
C TRP A 216 -21.50 22.02 -14.31
N ARG A 217 -20.34 21.41 -14.55
CA ARG A 217 -19.89 20.16 -13.92
C ARG A 217 -18.36 20.05 -13.95
N LEU A 218 -17.82 19.04 -13.30
CA LEU A 218 -16.46 18.57 -13.54
C LEU A 218 -16.32 18.02 -14.99
N PRO A 219 -15.15 18.13 -15.64
CA PRO A 219 -14.85 17.40 -16.86
C PRO A 219 -14.90 15.88 -16.60
N THR A 220 -15.14 15.08 -17.63
CA THR A 220 -14.79 13.65 -17.54
C THR A 220 -13.28 13.45 -17.65
N GLU A 221 -12.75 12.28 -17.25
CA GLU A 221 -11.35 11.90 -17.50
C GLU A 221 -10.97 12.07 -18.97
N ALA A 222 -11.85 11.65 -19.89
CA ALA A 222 -11.63 11.79 -21.32
C ALA A 222 -11.66 13.24 -21.80
N GLU A 223 -12.56 14.09 -21.28
CA GLU A 223 -12.57 15.52 -21.59
C GLU A 223 -11.33 16.23 -21.04
N TRP A 224 -10.85 15.81 -19.87
CA TRP A 224 -9.62 16.34 -19.27
C TRP A 224 -8.39 15.95 -20.10
N GLU A 225 -8.21 14.67 -20.41
CA GLU A 225 -7.05 14.18 -21.15
C GLU A 225 -7.06 14.69 -22.61
N TYR A 226 -8.22 14.78 -23.26
CA TYR A 226 -8.37 15.42 -24.57
C TYR A 226 -7.98 16.90 -24.53
N ALA A 227 -8.43 17.64 -23.50
CA ALA A 227 -8.11 19.04 -23.34
C ALA A 227 -6.64 19.29 -22.98
N ALA A 228 -5.99 18.35 -22.28
CA ALA A 228 -4.56 18.39 -21.98
C ALA A 228 -3.73 18.18 -23.25
N ARG A 229 -3.93 17.03 -23.92
CA ARG A 229 -3.21 16.65 -25.15
C ARG A 229 -3.39 17.64 -26.29
N ALA A 230 -4.54 18.32 -26.36
CA ALA A 230 -4.86 19.38 -27.32
C ALA A 230 -4.61 19.03 -28.80
N GLY A 231 -4.82 17.76 -29.16
CA GLY A 231 -4.59 17.22 -30.52
C GLY A 231 -3.18 16.70 -30.79
N GLY A 232 -2.26 16.77 -29.83
CA GLY A 232 -0.94 16.15 -29.92
C GLY A 232 -0.92 14.68 -29.45
N THR A 233 0.05 13.92 -29.94
CA THR A 233 0.22 12.48 -29.70
C THR A 233 1.51 12.15 -28.92
N LYS A 234 2.15 13.14 -28.30
CA LYS A 234 3.38 12.99 -27.53
C LYS A 234 3.10 12.73 -26.06
N ILE A 235 4.16 12.37 -25.35
CA ILE A 235 4.18 12.10 -23.90
C ILE A 235 3.65 13.28 -23.04
N TYR A 236 3.81 14.54 -23.47
CA TYR A 236 3.13 15.72 -22.88
C TYR A 236 2.20 16.38 -23.91
N GLY A 237 1.35 15.56 -24.55
CA GLY A 237 0.40 16.02 -25.55
C GLY A 237 1.07 16.54 -26.81
N ALA A 238 1.32 17.85 -26.84
CA ALA A 238 1.98 18.54 -27.96
C ALA A 238 3.51 18.52 -27.90
N THR A 239 4.12 18.15 -26.76
CA THR A 239 5.57 18.31 -26.51
C THR A 239 6.23 17.05 -25.89
N ASP A 240 7.55 16.98 -26.00
CA ASP A 240 8.40 15.93 -25.39
C ASP A 240 8.95 16.35 -24.01
N SER A 241 8.54 17.52 -23.53
CA SER A 241 8.81 18.06 -22.18
C SER A 241 7.53 18.73 -21.63
N PRO A 242 7.35 18.83 -20.30
CA PRO A 242 6.18 19.49 -19.71
C PRO A 242 5.98 20.94 -20.18
N MET A 243 4.72 21.32 -20.37
CA MET A 243 4.34 22.67 -20.83
C MET A 243 4.78 23.77 -19.82
N PRO A 244 5.26 24.94 -20.29
CA PRO A 244 5.55 26.06 -19.40
C PRO A 244 4.30 26.55 -18.66
N VAL A 245 4.45 26.86 -17.37
CA VAL A 245 3.35 27.36 -16.53
C VAL A 245 2.81 28.68 -17.07
N ASP A 246 1.50 28.86 -16.97
CA ASP A 246 0.70 29.97 -17.52
C ASP A 246 0.75 30.14 -19.05
N GLN A 247 1.42 29.25 -19.79
CA GLN A 247 1.29 29.15 -21.24
C GLN A 247 0.01 28.36 -21.62
N PRO A 248 -0.83 28.87 -22.54
CA PRO A 248 -1.95 28.10 -23.07
C PRO A 248 -1.46 27.03 -24.04
N ASN A 249 -2.12 25.86 -24.03
CA ASN A 249 -1.99 24.84 -25.07
C ASN A 249 -2.80 25.21 -26.33
N ALA A 250 -2.84 24.33 -27.34
CA ALA A 250 -3.48 24.61 -28.63
C ALA A 250 -5.01 24.82 -28.56
N PHE A 251 -5.69 24.44 -27.46
CA PHE A 251 -7.10 24.73 -27.21
C PHE A 251 -7.32 25.97 -26.32
N GLY A 252 -6.25 26.67 -25.94
CA GLY A 252 -6.30 27.87 -25.09
C GLY A 252 -6.37 27.57 -23.59
N VAL A 253 -6.29 26.31 -23.18
CA VAL A 253 -6.32 25.91 -21.76
C VAL A 253 -4.92 26.08 -21.16
N LYS A 254 -4.85 26.62 -19.95
CA LYS A 254 -3.61 26.78 -19.17
C LYS A 254 -3.54 25.75 -18.05
N ASN A 255 -2.30 25.46 -17.63
CA ASN A 255 -2.00 24.71 -16.42
C ASN A 255 -2.75 23.37 -16.32
N MET A 256 -3.00 22.74 -17.47
CA MET A 256 -3.05 21.28 -17.56
C MET A 256 -1.65 20.77 -17.24
N GLU A 257 -1.53 19.51 -16.79
CA GLU A 257 -0.25 18.79 -16.62
C GLU A 257 0.65 19.36 -15.50
N VAL A 258 1.07 20.62 -15.59
CA VAL A 258 1.84 21.37 -14.57
C VAL A 258 0.97 22.08 -13.51
N GLY A 259 -0.31 21.70 -13.42
CA GLY A 259 -1.22 22.13 -12.37
C GLY A 259 -1.04 21.33 -11.06
N ARG A 260 -1.99 21.45 -10.14
CA ARG A 260 -2.16 20.48 -9.04
C ARG A 260 -3.14 19.37 -9.49
N PRO A 261 -3.17 18.19 -8.85
CA PRO A 261 -4.10 17.12 -9.21
C PRO A 261 -5.57 17.58 -9.18
N GLU A 262 -6.38 17.14 -10.15
CA GLU A 262 -7.73 17.65 -10.37
C GLU A 262 -8.80 16.56 -10.31
N TRP A 263 -9.87 16.80 -9.56
CA TRP A 263 -11.07 15.96 -9.59
C TRP A 263 -11.73 15.94 -10.98
N THR A 264 -11.96 14.74 -11.50
CA THR A 264 -12.82 14.49 -12.67
C THR A 264 -14.19 13.93 -12.25
N LEU A 265 -15.15 13.83 -13.16
CA LEU A 265 -16.51 13.35 -12.87
C LEU A 265 -16.57 11.85 -12.54
N ASP A 266 -15.62 11.08 -13.07
CA ASP A 266 -15.68 9.63 -13.30
C ASP A 266 -15.40 8.82 -12.02
N TRP A 267 -16.04 7.66 -11.91
CA TRP A 267 -15.55 6.62 -11.01
C TRP A 267 -14.30 5.98 -11.60
N TYR A 268 -13.28 5.83 -10.76
CA TYR A 268 -12.02 5.21 -11.13
C TYR A 268 -12.20 3.71 -11.44
N GLY A 269 -11.49 3.23 -12.46
CA GLY A 269 -11.49 1.84 -12.89
C GLY A 269 -10.58 1.63 -14.12
N PRO A 270 -10.34 0.35 -14.51
CA PRO A 270 -9.49 0.03 -15.64
C PRO A 270 -10.11 0.50 -16.97
N TYR A 271 -9.26 0.87 -17.93
CA TYR A 271 -9.71 1.13 -19.30
C TYR A 271 -10.17 -0.15 -19.99
N GLN A 272 -10.86 -0.01 -21.12
CA GLN A 272 -11.25 -1.10 -22.02
C GLN A 272 -10.69 -0.79 -23.42
N PRO A 273 -10.24 -1.79 -24.20
CA PRO A 273 -9.53 -1.56 -25.46
C PRO A 273 -10.38 -1.04 -26.63
N GLU A 274 -11.71 -1.10 -26.53
CA GLU A 274 -12.63 -0.71 -27.61
C GLU A 274 -12.73 0.81 -27.83
N GLU A 275 -13.07 1.25 -29.07
CA GLU A 275 -13.38 2.68 -29.31
C GLU A 275 -14.65 3.08 -28.55
N ILE A 276 -14.54 4.10 -27.70
CA ILE A 276 -15.66 4.62 -26.90
C ILE A 276 -15.91 6.11 -27.14
N ALA A 277 -17.18 6.51 -27.15
CA ALA A 277 -17.60 7.89 -27.38
C ALA A 277 -18.16 8.51 -26.10
N ASP A 278 -17.69 9.70 -25.73
CA ASP A 278 -18.06 10.41 -24.49
C ASP A 278 -18.09 9.50 -23.22
N PRO A 279 -17.02 8.74 -22.91
CA PRO A 279 -17.00 7.83 -21.76
C PRO A 279 -17.14 8.58 -20.42
N THR A 280 -17.69 7.87 -19.42
CA THR A 280 -17.94 8.41 -18.07
C THR A 280 -17.45 7.48 -16.94
N GLY A 281 -16.33 6.80 -17.16
CA GLY A 281 -15.70 5.86 -16.21
C GLY A 281 -16.47 4.55 -16.01
N VAL A 282 -16.20 3.86 -14.90
CA VAL A 282 -17.04 2.71 -14.49
C VAL A 282 -18.36 3.18 -13.88
N ALA A 283 -19.38 2.30 -13.85
CA ALA A 283 -20.70 2.66 -13.32
C ALA A 283 -20.68 3.04 -11.83
N SER A 284 -19.79 2.41 -11.06
CA SER A 284 -19.57 2.66 -9.63
C SER A 284 -18.18 2.16 -9.23
N GLY A 285 -17.58 2.79 -8.23
CA GLY A 285 -16.30 2.38 -7.63
C GLY A 285 -16.19 2.89 -6.21
N MET A 286 -15.02 2.71 -5.58
CA MET A 286 -14.75 3.28 -4.24
C MET A 286 -14.04 4.64 -4.30
N THR A 287 -13.30 4.89 -5.40
CA THR A 287 -12.56 6.14 -5.64
C THR A 287 -13.04 6.86 -6.90
N LYS A 288 -12.94 8.19 -6.88
CA LYS A 288 -13.12 9.06 -8.04
C LYS A 288 -11.76 9.34 -8.68
N ALA A 289 -11.74 9.43 -10.01
CA ALA A 289 -10.51 9.63 -10.76
C ALA A 289 -10.01 11.08 -10.68
N ILE A 290 -8.70 11.22 -10.57
CA ILE A 290 -7.96 12.47 -10.44
C ILE A 290 -6.90 12.52 -11.56
N ARG A 291 -6.63 13.71 -12.11
CA ARG A 291 -5.70 13.91 -13.24
C ARG A 291 -4.73 15.08 -13.06
N GLY A 292 -3.55 14.96 -13.68
CA GLY A 292 -2.52 16.00 -13.77
C GLY A 292 -1.70 16.16 -12.49
N GLY A 293 -0.61 15.42 -12.37
CA GLY A 293 0.18 15.34 -11.14
C GLY A 293 -0.29 14.22 -10.20
N GLY A 294 0.64 13.74 -9.37
CA GLY A 294 0.41 12.70 -8.37
C GLY A 294 0.09 13.23 -6.96
N LEU A 295 -0.26 12.32 -6.04
CA LEU A 295 -0.71 12.64 -4.68
C LEU A 295 0.38 12.46 -3.59
N ASP A 296 1.48 11.79 -3.96
CA ASP A 296 2.61 11.43 -3.09
C ASP A 296 3.58 12.63 -2.82
N TRP A 297 4.36 12.56 -1.74
CA TRP A 297 5.34 13.56 -1.30
C TRP A 297 6.50 12.95 -0.48
N ARG A 298 7.68 13.62 -0.48
CA ARG A 298 8.88 13.17 0.27
C ARG A 298 9.58 14.29 1.04
N HIS A 299 9.82 14.08 2.33
CA HIS A 299 10.88 14.77 3.07
C HIS A 299 12.26 14.38 2.53
N THR A 300 13.07 15.35 2.11
CA THR A 300 14.44 15.08 1.61
C THR A 300 15.40 14.94 2.77
N ALA A 301 16.05 13.77 2.92
CA ALA A 301 16.84 13.42 4.09
C ALA A 301 18.20 14.16 4.25
N THR A 302 18.41 15.31 3.59
CA THR A 302 19.67 16.07 3.60
C THR A 302 19.43 17.54 3.94
N LYS A 303 20.28 18.12 4.80
CA LYS A 303 20.23 19.54 5.24
C LYS A 303 20.56 20.56 4.14
N THR A 304 20.62 20.14 2.89
CA THR A 304 21.09 20.91 1.72
C THR A 304 20.05 20.99 0.61
N SER A 305 19.01 20.18 0.68
CA SER A 305 17.75 20.39 -0.04
C SER A 305 16.74 20.92 0.97
N PRO A 306 15.94 21.96 0.67
CA PRO A 306 14.82 22.30 1.52
C PRO A 306 13.83 21.13 1.57
N ASP A 307 13.17 20.93 2.70
CA ASP A 307 11.97 20.11 2.74
C ASP A 307 10.87 20.81 1.94
N LEU A 308 10.25 20.07 1.03
CA LEU A 308 9.28 20.60 0.09
C LEU A 308 7.99 19.80 0.21
N ASP A 309 6.98 20.40 0.83
CA ASP A 309 5.59 19.91 0.86
C ASP A 309 4.94 20.11 -0.53
N VAL A 310 5.57 19.51 -1.53
CA VAL A 310 5.38 19.77 -2.95
C VAL A 310 5.14 18.43 -3.64
N PRO A 311 3.88 18.05 -3.86
CA PRO A 311 3.55 16.95 -4.75
C PRO A 311 3.84 17.39 -6.19
N ALA A 312 3.92 16.42 -7.10
CA ALA A 312 3.78 16.65 -8.53
C ALA A 312 4.68 17.79 -9.08
N THR A 313 5.99 17.67 -8.90
CA THR A 313 6.99 18.42 -9.70
C THR A 313 7.95 17.50 -10.46
N ALA A 314 7.67 16.20 -10.46
CA ALA A 314 8.34 15.24 -11.32
C ALA A 314 7.62 15.20 -12.67
N SER A 315 8.38 15.33 -13.75
CA SER A 315 7.88 15.22 -15.12
C SER A 315 7.14 13.91 -15.38
N TYR A 316 7.39 12.85 -14.59
CA TYR A 316 6.59 11.63 -14.62
C TYR A 316 5.09 11.88 -14.41
N PHE A 317 4.71 12.72 -13.46
CA PHE A 317 3.30 12.97 -13.13
C PHE A 317 2.67 14.08 -13.98
N ASP A 318 3.51 14.89 -14.64
CA ASP A 318 3.10 15.91 -15.60
C ASP A 318 2.54 15.29 -16.91
N ARG A 319 2.50 13.95 -17.07
CA ARG A 319 1.94 13.29 -18.26
C ARG A 319 0.40 13.35 -18.25
N PRO A 320 -0.28 13.66 -19.37
CA PRO A 320 -1.74 13.67 -19.43
C PRO A 320 -2.38 12.28 -19.22
N ALA A 321 -1.63 11.21 -19.52
CA ALA A 321 -2.02 9.83 -19.24
C ALA A 321 -2.05 9.49 -17.73
N ASN A 322 -1.35 10.25 -16.88
CA ASN A 322 -1.21 9.96 -15.44
C ASN A 322 -2.57 10.03 -14.74
N ARG A 323 -2.85 9.03 -13.92
CA ARG A 323 -4.09 8.87 -13.16
C ARG A 323 -3.77 8.76 -11.68
N ALA A 324 -4.65 9.31 -10.86
CA ALA A 324 -4.68 9.07 -9.43
C ALA A 324 -6.13 8.82 -8.99
N SER A 325 -6.37 8.31 -7.79
CA SER A 325 -7.77 8.20 -7.32
C SER A 325 -7.93 8.23 -5.80
N LEU A 326 -8.94 8.99 -5.34
CA LEU A 326 -9.33 9.11 -3.93
C LEU A 326 -10.87 9.03 -3.79
N PRO A 327 -11.42 8.66 -2.62
CA PRO A 327 -12.87 8.55 -2.41
C PRO A 327 -13.55 9.92 -2.52
N PRO A 328 -14.82 10.00 -2.97
CA PRO A 328 -15.50 11.27 -3.21
C PRO A 328 -15.66 12.15 -1.96
N THR A 329 -15.59 11.51 -0.79
CA THR A 329 -15.66 12.10 0.56
C THR A 329 -14.33 12.62 1.09
N TYR A 330 -13.19 12.33 0.45
CA TYR A 330 -11.88 12.75 0.94
C TYR A 330 -11.72 14.27 0.90
N LYS A 331 -11.48 14.87 2.06
CA LYS A 331 -11.14 16.28 2.26
C LYS A 331 -9.90 16.34 3.14
N SER A 332 -8.98 17.26 2.85
CA SER A 332 -7.84 17.53 3.74
C SER A 332 -7.41 18.98 3.64
N ASP A 333 -7.23 19.63 4.81
CA ASP A 333 -6.94 21.07 4.89
C ASP A 333 -5.52 21.44 4.43
N THR A 334 -4.64 20.44 4.28
CA THR A 334 -3.31 20.55 3.65
C THR A 334 -3.25 19.84 2.28
N GLY A 335 -4.35 19.25 1.84
CA GLY A 335 -4.45 18.45 0.62
C GLY A 335 -4.22 19.26 -0.66
N ASN A 336 -3.69 18.59 -1.69
CA ASN A 336 -3.29 19.21 -2.95
C ASN A 336 -4.35 19.16 -4.06
N VAL A 337 -5.37 18.29 -3.95
CA VAL A 337 -6.34 18.06 -5.02
C VAL A 337 -7.27 19.28 -5.18
N GLY A 338 -7.23 19.91 -6.35
CA GLY A 338 -8.13 20.96 -6.81
C GLY A 338 -9.13 20.45 -7.85
N PHE A 339 -9.68 21.35 -8.65
CA PHE A 339 -10.56 20.99 -9.77
C PHE A 339 -10.72 22.13 -10.78
N ARG A 340 -11.14 21.78 -12.01
CA ARG A 340 -11.61 22.71 -13.04
C ARG A 340 -13.04 22.37 -13.47
N VAL A 341 -13.70 23.27 -14.19
CA VAL A 341 -15.13 23.11 -14.56
C VAL A 341 -15.36 23.19 -16.07
N VAL A 342 -16.40 22.50 -16.53
CA VAL A 342 -16.91 22.62 -17.90
C VAL A 342 -18.36 23.11 -17.91
N GLN A 343 -18.65 24.06 -18.81
CA GLN A 343 -20.01 24.58 -19.05
C GLN A 343 -20.71 23.73 -20.12
N ALA A 344 -21.04 22.50 -19.76
CA ALA A 344 -21.74 21.54 -20.61
C ALA A 344 -22.81 20.80 -19.81
N ALA A 345 -23.82 20.26 -20.50
CA ALA A 345 -24.74 19.31 -19.90
C ALA A 345 -23.98 18.10 -19.31
N MET A 346 -24.58 17.43 -18.32
CA MET A 346 -24.10 16.12 -17.90
C MET A 346 -24.01 15.18 -19.12
N PRO A 347 -22.92 14.42 -19.28
CA PRO A 347 -22.83 13.43 -20.34
C PRO A 347 -23.96 12.40 -20.17
N LYS A 348 -24.41 11.80 -21.28
CA LYS A 348 -25.24 10.60 -21.18
C LYS A 348 -24.36 9.52 -20.55
N VAL A 349 -24.87 8.82 -19.53
CA VAL A 349 -24.18 7.69 -18.89
C VAL A 349 -23.70 6.72 -19.97
N ASN A 350 -22.38 6.61 -20.12
CA ASN A 350 -21.70 5.67 -20.99
C ASN A 350 -20.55 5.04 -20.20
N THR A 351 -20.94 4.16 -19.28
CA THR A 351 -20.08 3.60 -18.24
C THR A 351 -19.73 2.15 -18.55
N THR A 352 -18.49 1.77 -18.28
CA THR A 352 -18.06 0.38 -18.26
C THR A 352 -18.55 -0.33 -16.98
N PRO A 353 -18.68 -1.67 -16.97
CA PRO A 353 -19.00 -2.41 -15.76
C PRO A 353 -17.93 -2.21 -14.66
N PRO A 354 -18.30 -2.14 -13.37
CA PRO A 354 -17.33 -2.15 -12.28
C PRO A 354 -16.46 -3.41 -12.30
N ARG A 355 -15.18 -3.28 -11.88
CA ARG A 355 -14.27 -4.42 -11.73
C ARG A 355 -14.85 -5.40 -10.70
N GLN A 356 -15.14 -6.62 -11.14
CA GLN A 356 -15.51 -7.73 -10.26
C GLN A 356 -14.24 -8.37 -9.70
N TYR A 357 -14.22 -8.67 -8.41
CA TYR A 357 -13.13 -9.36 -7.73
C TYR A 357 -13.58 -10.77 -7.33
N PHE A 358 -12.74 -11.76 -7.54
CA PHE A 358 -13.03 -13.15 -7.19
C PHE A 358 -13.09 -13.39 -5.68
N PHE A 359 -12.24 -12.73 -4.87
CA PHE A 359 -12.31 -12.84 -3.40
C PHE A 359 -13.62 -12.25 -2.80
N MET A 360 -14.33 -11.40 -3.54
CA MET A 360 -15.68 -10.91 -3.22
C MET A 360 -16.80 -11.77 -3.85
N SER A 361 -16.45 -12.64 -4.80
CA SER A 361 -17.39 -13.45 -5.57
C SER A 361 -17.59 -14.84 -4.96
N ALA A 362 -18.76 -15.43 -5.23
CA ALA A 362 -19.11 -16.77 -4.77
C ALA A 362 -18.94 -16.98 -3.24
N VAL A 363 -19.36 -16.01 -2.43
CA VAL A 363 -19.23 -16.03 -0.96
C VAL A 363 -20.49 -16.60 -0.28
N LYS A 364 -20.31 -17.54 0.65
CA LYS A 364 -21.39 -18.10 1.50
C LYS A 364 -21.85 -17.08 2.55
N GLN A 365 -23.16 -16.96 2.80
CA GLN A 365 -23.73 -16.22 3.95
C GLN A 365 -24.22 -17.16 5.06
N ARG A 366 -23.81 -18.42 4.97
CA ARG A 366 -24.08 -19.49 5.93
C ARG A 366 -22.78 -20.14 6.35
N SER A 367 -22.75 -20.69 7.56
CA SER A 367 -21.61 -21.51 7.99
C SER A 367 -21.51 -22.76 7.12
N LEU A 368 -20.34 -23.41 7.13
CA LEU A 368 -20.07 -24.61 6.34
C LEU A 368 -21.13 -25.73 6.54
N ALA A 369 -21.71 -25.83 7.74
CA ALA A 369 -22.81 -26.74 8.10
C ALA A 369 -24.23 -26.26 7.70
N GLY A 370 -24.36 -25.22 6.88
CA GLY A 370 -25.63 -24.69 6.38
C GLY A 370 -26.44 -23.84 7.37
N GLY A 371 -25.93 -23.61 8.58
CA GLY A 371 -26.51 -22.73 9.59
C GLY A 371 -26.26 -21.24 9.30
N PRO A 372 -26.76 -20.31 10.13
CA PRO A 372 -26.41 -18.90 10.04
C PRO A 372 -24.88 -18.69 10.11
N ALA A 373 -24.33 -17.78 9.30
CA ALA A 373 -22.93 -17.36 9.43
C ALA A 373 -22.77 -16.45 10.66
N ARG A 374 -22.41 -17.01 11.82
CA ARG A 374 -22.04 -16.28 13.03
C ARG A 374 -20.64 -16.71 13.48
N SER A 375 -19.88 -15.78 14.07
CA SER A 375 -18.52 -16.00 14.59
C SER A 375 -18.45 -16.90 15.85
N GLN A 376 -19.42 -17.82 16.02
CA GLN A 376 -19.53 -18.77 17.13
C GLN A 376 -20.17 -20.12 16.70
N SER A 377 -20.59 -20.27 15.43
CA SER A 377 -21.42 -21.41 14.98
C SER A 377 -20.73 -22.32 13.96
N VAL A 378 -19.58 -22.88 14.38
CA VAL A 378 -18.81 -23.89 13.65
C VAL A 378 -18.56 -25.12 14.54
N ASP A 379 -18.28 -26.26 13.93
CA ASP A 379 -17.85 -27.45 14.66
C ASP A 379 -16.37 -27.33 15.06
N THR A 380 -16.09 -27.46 16.36
CA THR A 380 -14.73 -27.48 16.91
C THR A 380 -14.06 -28.84 16.64
N PRO A 381 -12.80 -28.89 16.16
CA PRO A 381 -11.92 -30.05 16.30
C PRO A 381 -11.69 -30.41 17.77
N ASP A 382 -11.05 -31.55 18.04
CA ASP A 382 -10.63 -31.90 19.40
C ASP A 382 -9.50 -30.96 19.87
N ALA A 383 -9.86 -30.01 20.74
CA ALA A 383 -8.94 -29.04 21.31
C ALA A 383 -7.86 -29.65 22.24
N SER A 384 -7.90 -30.95 22.53
CA SER A 384 -6.84 -31.68 23.24
C SER A 384 -5.84 -32.37 22.31
N THR A 385 -6.19 -32.58 21.03
CA THR A 385 -5.27 -33.13 20.02
C THR A 385 -4.39 -32.00 19.46
N PRO A 386 -3.05 -32.10 19.51
CA PRO A 386 -2.16 -31.13 18.86
C PRO A 386 -2.39 -31.08 17.33
N ILE A 387 -2.65 -29.89 16.78
CA ILE A 387 -2.79 -29.67 15.33
C ILE A 387 -1.78 -28.62 14.86
N TYR A 388 -1.12 -28.88 13.74
CA TYR A 388 -0.29 -27.92 12.99
C TYR A 388 -0.28 -28.24 11.48
N ARG A 389 -0.56 -27.23 10.64
CA ARG A 389 -0.51 -27.30 9.17
C ARG A 389 -0.01 -25.99 8.56
N THR A 390 0.38 -26.03 7.29
CA THR A 390 0.70 -24.86 6.48
C THR A 390 -0.09 -24.87 5.17
N HIS A 391 -0.52 -23.70 4.70
CA HIS A 391 -1.23 -23.52 3.42
C HIS A 391 -0.52 -22.44 2.58
N GLU A 392 -0.23 -22.73 1.31
CA GLU A 392 0.50 -21.81 0.41
C GLU A 392 -0.36 -20.58 0.03
N LEU A 393 0.11 -19.37 0.35
CA LEU A 393 -0.61 -18.13 0.02
C LEU A 393 -0.44 -17.73 -1.45
N PHE A 394 0.80 -17.42 -1.85
CA PHE A 394 1.12 -16.72 -3.10
C PHE A 394 1.57 -17.66 -4.22
N PRO A 395 1.37 -17.29 -5.50
CA PRO A 395 1.95 -18.00 -6.63
C PRO A 395 3.46 -17.77 -6.71
N ASP A 396 4.23 -18.83 -6.90
CA ASP A 396 5.61 -18.75 -7.37
C ASP A 396 5.64 -18.84 -8.90
N LEU A 397 6.28 -17.87 -9.54
CA LEU A 397 6.40 -17.80 -11.00
C LEU A 397 7.76 -18.29 -11.52
N GLY A 398 8.54 -19.01 -10.71
CA GLY A 398 9.84 -19.56 -11.10
C GLY A 398 10.89 -18.47 -11.33
N GLY A 399 10.93 -17.46 -10.43
CA GLY A 399 11.83 -16.30 -10.55
C GLY A 399 11.36 -15.21 -11.52
N LYS A 400 10.18 -15.35 -12.14
CA LYS A 400 9.54 -14.30 -12.96
C LYS A 400 8.73 -13.34 -12.07
N SER A 401 8.48 -12.11 -12.54
CA SER A 401 7.73 -11.10 -11.78
C SER A 401 6.24 -11.05 -12.12
N MET A 402 5.41 -10.68 -11.13
CA MET A 402 3.97 -10.48 -11.28
C MET A 402 3.65 -9.39 -12.32
N MET A 403 4.39 -8.28 -12.26
CA MET A 403 4.36 -7.18 -13.23
C MET A 403 4.83 -7.59 -14.64
N GLY A 404 5.77 -8.53 -14.76
CA GLY A 404 6.36 -8.93 -16.03
C GLY A 404 5.52 -9.95 -16.81
N ILE A 405 5.13 -11.05 -16.15
CA ILE A 405 4.31 -12.10 -16.77
C ILE A 405 3.01 -12.38 -15.99
N GLY A 406 3.00 -12.27 -14.66
CA GLY A 406 1.90 -12.75 -13.82
C GLY A 406 0.52 -12.27 -14.27
N TRP A 407 0.36 -10.98 -14.57
CA TRP A 407 -0.92 -10.44 -15.04
C TRP A 407 -1.41 -11.05 -16.36
N ARG A 408 -0.49 -11.35 -17.28
CA ARG A 408 -0.79 -12.03 -18.55
C ARG A 408 -1.24 -13.48 -18.34
N LEU A 409 -0.84 -14.11 -17.23
CA LEU A 409 -1.28 -15.46 -16.84
C LEU A 409 -2.69 -15.48 -16.23
N GLY A 410 -3.35 -14.32 -16.06
CA GLY A 410 -4.66 -14.19 -15.41
C GLY A 410 -4.60 -13.75 -13.94
N ILE A 411 -3.40 -13.51 -13.39
CA ILE A 411 -3.27 -12.83 -12.10
C ILE A 411 -3.70 -11.36 -12.28
N ALA A 412 -4.13 -10.71 -11.21
CA ALA A 412 -4.61 -9.35 -11.32
C ALA A 412 -3.49 -8.31 -11.57
N GLU A 413 -3.68 -7.43 -12.56
CA GLU A 413 -2.85 -6.24 -12.78
C GLU A 413 -2.80 -5.35 -11.54
N GLY A 414 -1.60 -4.85 -11.22
CA GLY A 414 -1.28 -4.08 -10.01
C GLY A 414 -0.49 -4.88 -8.96
N ILE A 415 -0.44 -6.21 -9.05
CA ILE A 415 0.38 -7.05 -8.14
C ILE A 415 1.87 -6.98 -8.53
N GLY A 416 2.71 -6.72 -7.54
CA GLY A 416 4.12 -6.38 -7.72
C GLY A 416 5.12 -7.41 -7.19
N VAL A 417 6.35 -6.95 -7.01
CA VAL A 417 7.50 -7.78 -6.59
C VAL A 417 7.82 -7.70 -5.09
N ASN A 418 7.23 -6.75 -4.36
CA ASN A 418 7.38 -6.62 -2.92
C ASN A 418 6.01 -6.61 -2.25
N TYR A 419 5.74 -7.63 -1.43
CA TYR A 419 4.59 -7.70 -0.54
C TYR A 419 5.01 -8.10 0.87
N HIS A 420 4.40 -7.45 1.87
CA HIS A 420 4.63 -7.68 3.29
C HIS A 420 3.52 -7.01 4.12
N ASN A 421 3.73 -6.70 5.40
CA ASN A 421 2.78 -6.01 6.29
C ASN A 421 1.36 -6.61 6.19
N SER A 422 1.21 -7.78 6.79
CA SER A 422 0.06 -8.66 6.60
C SER A 422 -1.13 -8.38 7.54
N ALA A 423 -2.29 -8.88 7.17
CA ALA A 423 -3.48 -9.08 8.00
C ALA A 423 -4.14 -10.42 7.65
N ILE A 424 -4.77 -11.06 8.63
CA ILE A 424 -5.66 -12.22 8.43
C ILE A 424 -6.82 -12.15 9.43
N GLN A 425 -8.01 -12.57 9.01
CA GLN A 425 -9.20 -12.61 9.87
C GLN A 425 -10.14 -13.76 9.48
N VAL A 426 -10.52 -14.59 10.45
CA VAL A 426 -11.64 -15.55 10.30
C VAL A 426 -12.96 -14.79 10.22
N LEU A 427 -13.76 -15.12 9.21
CA LEU A 427 -15.06 -14.54 8.95
C LEU A 427 -16.20 -15.35 9.61
N PRO A 428 -17.39 -14.75 9.82
CA PRO A 428 -18.53 -15.41 10.47
C PRO A 428 -19.07 -16.66 9.73
N ASN A 429 -18.75 -16.86 8.46
CA ASN A 429 -19.09 -18.06 7.69
C ASN A 429 -18.02 -19.18 7.77
N GLY A 430 -16.84 -18.89 8.33
CA GLY A 430 -15.68 -19.78 8.39
C GLY A 430 -14.66 -19.60 7.25
N ASP A 431 -14.87 -18.66 6.32
CA ASP A 431 -13.83 -18.26 5.36
C ASP A 431 -12.73 -17.47 6.09
N LEU A 432 -11.52 -17.47 5.54
CA LEU A 432 -10.45 -16.55 5.92
C LEU A 432 -10.30 -15.47 4.85
N LEU A 433 -10.17 -14.21 5.26
CA LEU A 433 -9.58 -13.17 4.40
C LEU A 433 -8.17 -12.86 4.88
N ALA A 434 -7.25 -12.71 3.94
CA ALA A 434 -5.91 -12.19 4.20
C ALA A 434 -5.62 -11.01 3.27
N ALA A 435 -4.86 -10.04 3.76
CA ALA A 435 -4.47 -8.84 3.04
C ALA A 435 -3.02 -8.44 3.33
N PHE A 436 -2.33 -7.87 2.35
CA PHE A 436 -0.91 -7.51 2.40
C PHE A 436 -0.68 -6.17 1.71
N TYR A 437 0.25 -5.37 2.26
CA TYR A 437 0.89 -4.27 1.51
C TYR A 437 1.53 -4.85 0.25
N ASN A 438 1.26 -4.26 -0.90
CA ASN A 438 1.77 -4.68 -2.21
C ASN A 438 2.28 -3.47 -2.98
N SER A 439 3.53 -3.50 -3.45
CA SER A 439 4.09 -2.42 -4.28
C SER A 439 4.54 -2.95 -5.64
N PRO A 440 4.08 -2.35 -6.77
CA PRO A 440 4.37 -2.82 -8.13
C PRO A 440 5.86 -3.08 -8.42
N ASP A 441 6.72 -2.06 -8.28
CA ASP A 441 8.17 -2.17 -8.51
C ASP A 441 8.98 -2.04 -7.19
N HIS A 442 8.82 -0.93 -6.47
CA HIS A 442 9.60 -0.64 -5.23
C HIS A 442 8.70 -0.48 -4.00
N GLU A 443 9.19 -0.82 -2.81
CA GLU A 443 8.48 -0.56 -1.53
C GLU A 443 8.08 0.92 -1.34
N ASP A 444 8.76 1.82 -2.05
CA ASP A 444 8.65 3.29 -2.06
C ASP A 444 7.75 3.86 -3.19
N ASP A 445 6.91 3.04 -3.83
CA ASP A 445 6.11 3.36 -5.03
C ASP A 445 4.72 3.97 -4.69
N PRO A 446 4.25 5.06 -5.34
CA PRO A 446 2.93 5.63 -5.04
C PRO A 446 1.74 4.74 -5.46
N ASP A 447 1.93 3.81 -6.41
CA ASP A 447 0.92 2.79 -6.78
C ASP A 447 0.98 1.53 -5.92
N GLN A 448 1.69 1.62 -4.80
CA GLN A 448 1.54 0.72 -3.67
C GLN A 448 0.06 0.62 -3.26
N THR A 449 -0.46 -0.60 -3.40
CA THR A 449 -1.84 -1.00 -3.17
C THR A 449 -1.90 -2.02 -2.02
N ILE A 450 -3.10 -2.50 -1.70
CA ILE A 450 -3.25 -3.67 -0.84
C ILE A 450 -3.69 -4.85 -1.69
N MET A 451 -3.03 -5.99 -1.53
CA MET A 451 -3.35 -7.27 -2.14
C MET A 451 -4.20 -8.09 -1.18
N THR A 452 -5.40 -8.48 -1.58
CA THR A 452 -6.38 -9.23 -0.78
C THR A 452 -6.74 -10.56 -1.43
N MET A 453 -7.05 -11.57 -0.62
CA MET A 453 -7.37 -12.94 -1.05
C MET A 453 -8.29 -13.65 -0.03
N ARG A 454 -8.86 -14.80 -0.40
CA ARG A 454 -9.74 -15.63 0.45
C ARG A 454 -9.31 -17.10 0.47
N ARG A 455 -9.32 -17.76 1.63
CA ARG A 455 -9.44 -19.23 1.75
C ARG A 455 -10.87 -19.55 2.14
N ARG A 456 -11.48 -20.49 1.40
CA ARG A 456 -12.90 -20.84 1.55
C ARG A 456 -13.06 -21.83 2.70
N ALA A 457 -14.12 -21.67 3.51
CA ALA A 457 -14.40 -22.54 4.64
C ALA A 457 -14.38 -24.03 4.23
N GLY A 458 -13.45 -24.81 4.78
CA GLY A 458 -13.29 -26.24 4.46
C GLY A 458 -12.55 -26.56 3.16
N ALA A 459 -11.79 -25.62 2.58
CA ALA A 459 -10.82 -25.84 1.50
C ALA A 459 -9.38 -25.56 1.98
N ASN A 460 -8.39 -26.25 1.41
CA ASN A 460 -6.97 -25.98 1.69
C ASN A 460 -6.39 -24.87 0.79
N GLU A 461 -6.79 -24.81 -0.48
CA GLU A 461 -6.33 -23.75 -1.39
C GLU A 461 -6.86 -22.36 -1.01
N TRP A 462 -5.94 -21.41 -0.83
CA TRP A 462 -6.21 -19.99 -1.01
C TRP A 462 -6.52 -19.68 -2.48
N ASP A 463 -7.56 -18.90 -2.74
CA ASP A 463 -7.81 -18.36 -4.08
C ASP A 463 -6.68 -17.42 -4.54
N MET A 464 -6.64 -17.07 -5.83
CA MET A 464 -5.59 -16.19 -6.36
C MET A 464 -5.74 -14.75 -5.83
N PRO A 465 -4.64 -14.07 -5.50
CA PRO A 465 -4.68 -12.72 -4.94
C PRO A 465 -5.09 -11.66 -5.97
N GLU A 466 -5.72 -10.60 -5.47
CA GLU A 466 -6.16 -9.44 -6.26
C GLU A 466 -5.83 -8.14 -5.51
N PRO A 467 -5.40 -7.05 -6.19
CA PRO A 467 -5.20 -5.77 -5.53
C PRO A 467 -6.57 -5.16 -5.24
N TRP A 468 -6.92 -5.15 -3.96
CA TRP A 468 -8.05 -4.43 -3.42
C TRP A 468 -7.83 -4.12 -1.93
N PRO A 469 -8.11 -2.89 -1.45
CA PRO A 469 -8.54 -1.74 -2.24
C PRO A 469 -7.46 -1.18 -3.18
N ILE A 470 -7.89 -0.46 -4.23
CA ILE A 470 -7.04 0.28 -5.16
C ILE A 470 -7.34 1.78 -5.03
N PHE A 471 -6.28 2.56 -4.81
CA PHE A 471 -6.27 4.02 -4.85
C PHE A 471 -4.99 4.38 -5.62
N ALA A 472 -5.13 4.74 -6.90
CA ALA A 472 -3.97 5.04 -7.76
C ALA A 472 -3.22 6.27 -7.23
N ASP A 473 -1.89 6.24 -7.33
CA ASP A 473 -0.96 7.31 -6.93
C ASP A 473 -1.02 7.71 -5.43
N ALA A 474 -1.60 6.90 -4.53
CA ALA A 474 -1.94 7.26 -3.14
C ALA A 474 -1.24 6.46 -2.00
N GLY A 475 -0.45 5.42 -2.31
CA GLY A 475 0.45 4.74 -1.37
C GLY A 475 -0.20 4.00 -0.18
N LEU A 476 -1.05 2.99 -0.45
CA LEU A 476 -1.83 2.25 0.56
C LEU A 476 -0.98 1.31 1.44
N ALA A 477 -1.02 1.49 2.76
CA ALA A 477 -0.16 0.77 3.70
C ALA A 477 -0.91 0.21 4.91
N GLY A 478 -0.30 -0.75 5.61
CA GLY A 478 -0.81 -1.26 6.90
C GLY A 478 -2.25 -1.78 6.83
N PRO A 479 -2.55 -2.80 6.02
CA PRO A 479 -3.85 -3.44 6.05
C PRO A 479 -4.12 -4.05 7.43
N VAL A 480 -5.34 -3.91 7.94
CA VAL A 480 -5.82 -4.57 9.17
C VAL A 480 -7.28 -4.96 8.99
N ILE A 481 -7.58 -6.25 9.06
CA ILE A 481 -8.95 -6.78 8.99
C ILE A 481 -9.37 -7.19 10.40
N TRP A 482 -10.60 -6.86 10.80
CA TRP A 482 -11.12 -7.11 12.17
C TRP A 482 -12.59 -7.53 12.14
N ASN A 483 -12.90 -8.72 12.69
CA ASN A 483 -14.26 -9.22 12.87
C ASN A 483 -14.76 -8.82 14.27
N ASP A 484 -15.63 -7.80 14.32
CA ASP A 484 -15.98 -7.08 15.54
C ASP A 484 -16.64 -7.98 16.61
N PRO A 485 -16.02 -8.17 17.79
CA PRO A 485 -16.56 -9.01 18.86
C PRO A 485 -17.98 -8.63 19.31
N ALA A 486 -18.35 -7.35 19.23
CA ALA A 486 -19.70 -6.90 19.62
C ALA A 486 -20.80 -7.35 18.63
N HIS A 487 -20.41 -7.71 17.39
CA HIS A 487 -21.35 -8.03 16.31
C HIS A 487 -21.38 -9.54 15.96
N GLN A 488 -20.70 -10.41 16.72
CA GLN A 488 -20.60 -11.86 16.41
C GLN A 488 -21.94 -12.62 16.28
N GLN A 489 -23.03 -12.09 16.86
CA GLN A 489 -24.38 -12.67 16.76
C GLN A 489 -25.16 -12.23 15.50
N GLN A 490 -24.70 -11.18 14.81
CA GLN A 490 -25.23 -10.78 13.51
C GLN A 490 -24.84 -11.82 12.45
N ALA A 491 -25.78 -12.15 11.56
CA ALA A 491 -25.46 -13.01 10.41
C ALA A 491 -24.53 -12.22 9.46
N GLY A 492 -23.34 -12.76 9.18
CA GLY A 492 -22.28 -12.04 8.45
C GLY A 492 -21.48 -11.04 9.29
N GLY A 493 -21.81 -10.90 10.58
CA GLY A 493 -21.05 -10.12 11.58
C GLY A 493 -20.92 -8.64 11.24
N LYS A 494 -19.79 -8.06 11.63
CA LYS A 494 -19.32 -6.75 11.15
C LYS A 494 -17.81 -6.83 10.96
N VAL A 495 -17.40 -6.98 9.71
CA VAL A 495 -16.00 -7.04 9.30
C VAL A 495 -15.56 -5.63 8.97
N TRP A 496 -14.59 -5.11 9.72
CA TRP A 496 -13.90 -3.87 9.39
C TRP A 496 -12.62 -4.18 8.61
N PHE A 497 -12.25 -3.30 7.69
CA PHE A 497 -10.96 -3.34 7.00
C PHE A 497 -10.38 -1.94 6.98
N PHE A 498 -9.26 -1.76 7.68
CA PHE A 498 -8.53 -0.50 7.80
C PHE A 498 -7.26 -0.54 6.95
N TRP A 499 -6.83 0.64 6.51
CA TRP A 499 -5.53 0.89 5.88
C TRP A 499 -5.10 2.34 6.14
N GLY A 500 -3.82 2.63 5.96
CA GLY A 500 -3.27 3.98 5.91
C GLY A 500 -2.81 4.35 4.52
N PHE A 501 -2.33 5.58 4.38
CA PHE A 501 -1.74 6.13 3.16
C PHE A 501 -0.35 6.63 3.55
N ALA A 502 0.68 5.80 3.39
CA ALA A 502 1.99 6.05 3.99
C ALA A 502 2.59 7.41 3.58
N ARG A 503 2.12 7.98 2.46
CA ARG A 503 2.71 9.13 1.77
C ARG A 503 1.71 10.05 1.05
N LEU A 504 0.39 9.90 1.26
CA LEU A 504 -0.57 10.87 0.69
C LEU A 504 -0.45 12.22 1.43
N ILE A 505 -0.44 13.34 0.71
CA ILE A 505 -0.44 14.67 1.35
C ILE A 505 -1.70 14.86 2.19
N GLY A 506 -1.52 15.20 3.47
CA GLY A 506 -2.65 15.42 4.37
C GLY A 506 -3.46 14.14 4.62
N ALA A 507 -2.84 12.97 4.47
CA ALA A 507 -3.44 11.69 4.86
C ALA A 507 -3.88 11.70 6.33
N PRO A 508 -5.12 11.29 6.66
CA PRO A 508 -5.46 10.94 8.04
C PRO A 508 -4.66 9.72 8.50
N PRO A 509 -4.62 9.38 9.81
CA PRO A 509 -3.87 8.24 10.32
C PRO A 509 -4.29 6.89 9.72
N PHE A 510 -5.53 6.81 9.20
CA PHE A 510 -6.09 5.65 8.51
C PHE A 510 -7.37 6.04 7.74
N ALA A 511 -7.86 5.11 6.93
CA ALA A 511 -9.23 5.01 6.41
C ALA A 511 -9.76 3.59 6.63
N TRP A 512 -11.05 3.37 6.40
CA TRP A 512 -11.64 2.03 6.48
C TRP A 512 -12.84 1.81 5.56
N ALA A 513 -13.18 0.54 5.35
CA ALA A 513 -14.48 0.09 4.88
C ALA A 513 -15.04 -0.99 5.83
N THR A 514 -16.34 -1.26 5.75
CA THR A 514 -17.01 -2.33 6.50
C THR A 514 -17.85 -3.23 5.61
N SER A 515 -17.96 -4.51 5.98
CA SER A 515 -18.86 -5.51 5.40
C SER A 515 -19.69 -6.17 6.51
N ASP A 516 -20.96 -6.43 6.23
CA ASP A 516 -21.88 -7.24 7.04
C ASP A 516 -22.27 -8.56 6.36
N ASP A 517 -21.59 -8.92 5.26
CA ASP A 517 -21.90 -10.07 4.40
C ASP A 517 -20.67 -10.96 4.11
N ASN A 518 -19.81 -11.16 5.11
CA ASN A 518 -18.59 -11.98 5.00
C ASN A 518 -17.64 -11.48 3.89
N GLY A 519 -17.57 -10.16 3.67
CA GLY A 519 -16.68 -9.53 2.71
C GLY A 519 -17.07 -9.74 1.24
N ALA A 520 -18.36 -9.97 0.95
CA ALA A 520 -18.87 -10.10 -0.43
C ALA A 520 -19.22 -8.73 -1.03
N THR A 521 -19.66 -7.80 -0.19
CA THR A 521 -19.79 -6.37 -0.49
C THR A 521 -19.17 -5.55 0.64
N TRP A 522 -18.83 -4.30 0.35
CA TRP A 522 -18.17 -3.39 1.29
C TRP A 522 -18.77 -1.99 1.17
N SER A 523 -18.73 -1.23 2.26
CA SER A 523 -19.08 0.20 2.27
C SER A 523 -18.16 1.02 1.36
N ALA A 524 -18.54 2.28 1.12
CA ALA A 524 -17.58 3.28 0.67
C ALA A 524 -16.43 3.42 1.69
N ALA A 525 -15.30 3.99 1.25
CA ALA A 525 -14.21 4.34 2.14
C ALA A 525 -14.60 5.50 3.07
N HIS A 526 -14.35 5.32 4.37
CA HIS A 526 -14.57 6.27 5.44
C HIS A 526 -13.23 6.80 5.97
N PHE A 527 -13.26 8.02 6.51
CA PHE A 527 -12.10 8.69 7.10
C PHE A 527 -12.43 9.16 8.52
N PRO A 528 -11.46 9.16 9.46
CA PRO A 528 -11.70 9.53 10.85
C PRO A 528 -11.89 11.05 10.97
N ALA A 529 -13.05 11.47 11.49
CA ALA A 529 -13.26 12.84 11.94
C ALA A 529 -12.65 13.02 13.34
N PHE A 530 -11.77 14.00 13.49
CA PHE A 530 -11.17 14.37 14.78
C PHE A 530 -11.73 15.74 15.24
N PRO A 531 -12.63 15.78 16.25
CA PRO A 531 -13.16 17.05 16.76
C PRO A 531 -12.16 17.87 17.59
N GLN A 532 -10.98 17.31 17.86
CA GLN A 532 -9.90 17.90 18.65
C GLN A 532 -8.56 17.74 17.90
N PRO A 533 -7.56 18.62 18.16
CA PRO A 533 -6.23 18.48 17.57
C PRO A 533 -5.57 17.14 17.94
N ILE A 534 -4.94 16.49 16.96
CA ILE A 534 -4.21 15.23 17.14
C ILE A 534 -2.70 15.47 17.17
N GLY A 535 -1.98 14.60 17.88
CA GLY A 535 -0.52 14.58 17.92
C GLY A 535 0.09 14.01 16.64
N ARG A 536 1.41 13.82 16.64
CA ARG A 536 2.12 13.24 15.49
C ARG A 536 1.83 11.75 15.31
N TYR A 537 1.76 11.32 14.06
CA TYR A 537 1.52 9.94 13.62
C TYR A 537 2.30 9.60 12.34
N VAL A 538 2.19 8.35 11.90
CA VAL A 538 2.41 7.86 10.53
C VAL A 538 1.10 7.22 10.10
N SER A 539 0.67 7.42 8.85
CA SER A 539 -0.55 6.78 8.33
C SER A 539 -0.28 5.32 7.95
N GLN A 540 -0.08 4.49 8.97
CA GLN A 540 0.17 3.05 8.91
C GLN A 540 -0.48 2.38 10.13
N PRO A 541 -1.67 1.75 9.98
CA PRO A 541 -2.28 0.93 11.01
C PRO A 541 -1.42 -0.26 11.42
N ILE A 542 -1.61 -0.69 12.66
CA ILE A 542 -0.96 -1.84 13.27
C ILE A 542 -2.01 -2.93 13.50
N ASN A 543 -1.58 -4.19 13.39
CA ASN A 543 -2.33 -5.45 13.36
C ASN A 543 -3.12 -5.84 14.63
N SER A 544 -3.63 -4.87 15.37
CA SER A 544 -4.44 -5.08 16.56
C SER A 544 -5.52 -4.02 16.65
N ILE A 545 -6.77 -4.44 16.61
CA ILE A 545 -7.92 -3.60 16.92
C ILE A 545 -8.67 -4.29 18.05
N VAL A 546 -8.96 -3.55 19.11
CA VAL A 546 -9.55 -4.10 20.33
C VAL A 546 -10.71 -3.23 20.79
N ARG A 547 -11.75 -3.89 21.30
CA ARG A 547 -12.90 -3.21 21.93
C ARG A 547 -12.73 -3.32 23.44
N GLY A 548 -12.80 -2.20 24.14
CA GLY A 548 -12.61 -2.12 25.59
C GLY A 548 -13.84 -2.61 26.38
N PRO A 549 -13.70 -2.81 27.70
CA PRO A 549 -14.83 -3.15 28.59
C PRO A 549 -15.92 -2.07 28.65
N ASP A 550 -15.57 -0.83 28.31
CA ASP A 550 -16.46 0.32 28.13
C ASP A 550 -17.19 0.34 26.77
N GLY A 551 -16.84 -0.58 25.87
CA GLY A 551 -17.36 -0.67 24.50
C GLY A 551 -16.59 0.16 23.47
N ALA A 552 -15.62 0.99 23.87
CA ALA A 552 -14.86 1.84 22.95
C ALA A 552 -13.91 1.01 22.07
N ILE A 553 -13.67 1.44 20.83
CA ILE A 553 -12.74 0.77 19.90
C ILE A 553 -11.39 1.49 19.96
N TYR A 554 -10.31 0.72 20.07
CA TYR A 554 -8.93 1.18 20.09
C TYR A 554 -8.15 0.59 18.92
N MET A 555 -7.38 1.43 18.22
CA MET A 555 -6.48 1.00 17.15
C MET A 555 -5.15 1.79 17.23
N PRO A 556 -3.98 1.15 17.10
CA PRO A 556 -2.70 1.84 17.04
C PRO A 556 -2.24 2.15 15.60
N THR A 557 -1.47 3.23 15.46
CA THR A 557 -0.63 3.51 14.28
C THR A 557 0.79 3.86 14.72
N ASP A 558 1.76 3.77 13.83
CA ASP A 558 3.09 4.32 14.07
C ASP A 558 3.07 5.84 14.35
N SER A 559 4.16 6.39 14.90
CA SER A 559 4.28 7.83 15.18
C SER A 559 5.65 8.43 14.89
N THR A 560 5.64 9.66 14.38
CA THR A 560 6.80 10.57 14.20
C THR A 560 7.00 11.53 15.40
N GLY A 561 6.31 11.28 16.50
CA GLY A 561 6.49 11.99 17.76
C GLY A 561 7.74 11.56 18.54
N ARG A 562 7.80 11.99 19.80
CA ARG A 562 8.69 11.43 20.81
C ARG A 562 7.89 11.21 22.10
N ASP A 563 8.26 10.20 22.88
CA ASP A 563 7.75 10.05 24.24
C ASP A 563 8.46 11.00 25.23
N SER A 564 8.08 10.92 26.52
CA SER A 564 8.68 11.65 27.64
C SER A 564 10.21 11.55 27.72
N ASP A 565 10.78 10.46 27.21
CA ASP A 565 12.18 10.09 27.38
C ASP A 565 12.97 10.44 26.11
N GLY A 566 12.31 11.06 25.13
CA GLY A 566 12.88 11.47 23.85
C GLY A 566 12.94 10.36 22.79
N ASN A 567 12.43 9.16 23.07
CA ASN A 567 12.44 8.04 22.13
C ASN A 567 11.42 8.26 20.99
N GLY A 568 11.83 7.98 19.74
CA GLY A 568 11.03 8.13 18.52
C GLY A 568 10.66 6.81 17.82
N SER A 569 10.93 5.68 18.47
CA SER A 569 10.35 4.37 18.15
C SER A 569 9.16 4.16 19.09
N ILE A 570 8.02 4.73 18.72
CA ILE A 570 6.76 4.76 19.51
C ILE A 570 5.55 4.63 18.57
N SER A 571 4.42 4.23 19.12
CA SER A 571 3.12 4.20 18.41
C SER A 571 2.13 5.16 19.09
N ALA A 572 1.18 5.68 18.30
CA ALA A 572 0.00 6.40 18.78
C ALA A 572 -1.18 5.43 18.90
N VAL A 573 -2.15 5.73 19.77
CA VAL A 573 -3.41 4.97 19.89
C VAL A 573 -4.58 5.91 19.65
N TRP A 574 -5.55 5.43 18.88
CA TRP A 574 -6.76 6.13 18.51
C TRP A 574 -7.95 5.45 19.18
N ARG A 575 -8.84 6.23 19.80
CA ARG A 575 -10.08 5.77 20.44
C ARG A 575 -11.29 6.29 19.67
N THR A 576 -12.34 5.47 19.58
CA THR A 576 -13.70 5.92 19.21
C THR A 576 -14.75 5.29 20.12
N ASP A 577 -15.72 6.11 20.51
CA ASP A 577 -16.83 5.76 21.43
C ASP A 577 -18.18 5.67 20.69
N ASP A 578 -18.21 5.92 19.38
CA ASP A 578 -19.44 6.16 18.62
C ASP A 578 -19.58 5.30 17.35
N GLU A 579 -18.87 4.16 17.28
CA GLU A 579 -18.71 3.31 16.08
C GLU A 579 -17.97 4.01 14.93
N GLY A 580 -16.92 4.78 15.25
CA GLY A 580 -15.99 5.34 14.28
C GLY A 580 -16.45 6.61 13.56
N LYS A 581 -17.56 7.23 13.99
CA LYS A 581 -18.05 8.50 13.41
C LYS A 581 -17.15 9.66 13.83
N SER A 582 -16.62 9.61 15.04
CA SER A 582 -15.56 10.49 15.54
C SER A 582 -14.48 9.69 16.28
N TRP A 583 -13.26 10.22 16.25
CA TRP A 583 -12.08 9.61 16.86
C TRP A 583 -11.31 10.63 17.71
N ALA A 584 -10.51 10.13 18.64
CA ALA A 584 -9.60 10.91 19.46
C ALA A 584 -8.19 10.27 19.47
N ASP A 585 -7.16 11.11 19.53
CA ASP A 585 -5.83 10.71 19.98
C ASP A 585 -5.88 10.48 21.50
N THR A 586 -5.39 9.35 22.01
CA THR A 586 -5.34 9.14 23.47
C THR A 586 -4.30 10.05 24.15
N GLY A 587 -3.42 10.72 23.39
CA GLY A 587 -2.38 11.62 23.86
C GLY A 587 -1.11 10.91 24.33
N GLY A 588 -1.26 9.75 24.99
CA GLY A 588 -0.15 8.88 25.35
C GLY A 588 0.54 8.26 24.13
N ARG A 589 1.78 7.78 24.32
CA ARG A 589 2.56 7.07 23.29
C ARG A 589 3.18 5.82 23.88
N THR A 590 3.13 4.73 23.11
CA THR A 590 3.57 3.40 23.54
C THR A 590 5.10 3.28 23.58
N ALA A 591 5.60 2.25 24.27
CA ALA A 591 7.00 1.84 24.13
C ALA A 591 7.17 0.97 22.88
N GLY A 592 7.80 1.53 21.84
CA GLY A 592 8.16 0.82 20.63
C GLY A 592 7.37 1.21 19.38
N ARG A 593 8.00 1.05 18.22
CA ARG A 593 7.33 1.15 16.92
C ARG A 593 6.60 -0.17 16.64
N HIS A 594 5.50 -0.10 15.87
CA HIS A 594 4.60 -1.22 15.61
C HIS A 594 4.06 -1.91 16.89
N THR A 595 3.63 -1.12 17.89
CA THR A 595 3.04 -1.67 19.12
C THR A 595 1.69 -2.33 18.86
N THR A 596 1.65 -3.65 19.02
CA THR A 596 0.42 -4.45 18.99
C THR A 596 -0.28 -4.34 20.36
N ILE A 597 -1.58 -4.04 20.40
CA ILE A 597 -2.32 -3.80 21.66
C ILE A 597 -3.33 -4.91 22.00
N VAL A 598 -3.51 -5.17 23.30
CA VAL A 598 -4.51 -6.11 23.83
C VAL A 598 -4.94 -5.67 25.22
N PHE A 599 -6.20 -5.90 25.60
CA PHE A 599 -6.66 -5.69 26.97
C PHE A 599 -6.23 -6.87 27.87
N ALA A 600 -5.70 -6.55 29.05
CA ALA A 600 -5.51 -7.44 30.19
C ALA A 600 -6.86 -7.89 30.79
N GLU A 601 -6.88 -8.97 31.59
CA GLU A 601 -8.13 -9.45 32.22
C GLU A 601 -8.73 -8.43 33.19
N ASN A 602 -7.88 -7.58 33.80
CA ASN A 602 -8.31 -6.50 34.69
C ASN A 602 -8.74 -5.22 33.97
N GLY A 603 -8.71 -5.18 32.64
CA GLY A 603 -9.02 -4.00 31.83
C GLY A 603 -7.87 -3.01 31.61
N ASP A 604 -6.66 -3.26 32.11
CA ASP A 604 -5.47 -2.48 31.70
C ASP A 604 -5.21 -2.69 30.20
N LEU A 605 -4.80 -1.64 29.48
CA LEU A 605 -4.41 -1.76 28.07
C LEU A 605 -2.91 -2.09 27.96
N LEU A 606 -2.59 -3.24 27.38
CA LEU A 606 -1.22 -3.69 27.13
C LEU A 606 -0.79 -3.35 25.70
N GLY A 607 0.48 -2.96 25.54
CA GLY A 607 1.10 -2.65 24.27
C GLY A 607 2.43 -3.37 24.10
N PHE A 608 2.46 -4.36 23.22
CA PHE A 608 3.62 -5.16 22.84
C PHE A 608 4.33 -4.49 21.65
N GLY A 609 5.32 -3.63 21.94
CA GLY A 609 6.18 -3.00 20.93
C GLY A 609 7.44 -3.80 20.67
N GLY A 610 8.36 -3.28 19.84
CA GLY A 610 9.66 -3.93 19.67
C GLY A 610 10.52 -3.36 18.55
N LYS A 611 9.93 -2.89 17.46
CA LYS A 611 10.69 -2.48 16.28
C LYS A 611 11.58 -1.27 16.55
N ASN A 612 12.89 -1.46 16.39
CA ASN A 612 13.93 -0.45 16.63
C ASN A 612 13.84 0.18 18.03
N SER A 613 13.47 -0.61 19.05
CA SER A 613 13.26 -0.17 20.43
C SER A 613 13.53 -1.31 21.41
N ASN A 614 14.21 -1.04 22.53
CA ASN A 614 14.41 -2.04 23.59
C ASN A 614 14.47 -1.38 24.97
N ILE A 615 14.28 -2.17 26.02
CA ILE A 615 14.55 -1.83 27.41
C ILE A 615 15.49 -2.92 27.94
N ASP A 616 16.70 -2.53 28.36
CA ASP A 616 17.79 -3.44 28.76
C ASP A 616 18.10 -4.57 27.75
N GLY A 617 18.06 -4.26 26.44
CA GLY A 617 18.27 -5.24 25.38
C GLY A 617 17.11 -6.21 25.17
N ARG A 618 15.92 -5.92 25.71
CA ARG A 618 14.70 -6.74 25.60
C ARG A 618 13.54 -5.98 24.98
N MET A 619 12.58 -6.74 24.42
CA MET A 619 11.35 -6.20 23.84
C MET A 619 10.54 -5.38 24.87
N PRO A 620 10.07 -4.16 24.56
CA PRO A 620 9.27 -3.37 25.49
C PRO A 620 7.82 -3.84 25.61
N LEU A 621 7.32 -3.88 26.84
CA LEU A 621 5.90 -3.84 27.17
C LEU A 621 5.54 -2.43 27.66
N ALA A 622 4.42 -1.91 27.19
CA ALA A 622 3.78 -0.72 27.73
C ALA A 622 2.43 -1.11 28.37
N THR A 623 2.11 -0.53 29.52
CA THR A 623 0.83 -0.76 30.22
C THR A 623 0.18 0.59 30.55
N SER A 624 -1.05 0.79 30.08
CA SER A 624 -1.90 1.92 30.43
C SER A 624 -3.05 1.48 31.34
N LYS A 625 -3.42 2.36 32.28
CA LYS A 625 -4.53 2.18 33.24
C LYS A 625 -5.61 3.27 33.08
N ASP A 626 -5.54 4.01 31.98
CA ASP A 626 -6.23 5.27 31.77
C ASP A 626 -6.58 5.47 30.28
N ASP A 627 -6.96 4.39 29.59
CA ASP A 627 -7.41 4.38 28.19
C ASP A 627 -6.35 4.84 27.16
N GLY A 628 -5.08 4.55 27.43
CA GLY A 628 -3.94 4.89 26.58
C GLY A 628 -3.41 6.32 26.76
N LYS A 629 -3.82 7.04 27.82
CA LYS A 629 -3.38 8.42 28.10
C LYS A 629 -1.96 8.48 28.69
N THR A 630 -1.62 7.55 29.58
CA THR A 630 -0.26 7.35 30.11
C THR A 630 0.15 5.88 30.01
N TRP A 631 1.47 5.64 29.94
CA TRP A 631 2.03 4.31 29.70
C TRP A 631 3.22 4.04 30.62
N VAL A 632 3.07 3.08 31.53
CA VAL A 632 4.18 2.51 32.33
C VAL A 632 4.94 1.52 31.45
N LYS A 633 6.27 1.61 31.42
CA LYS A 633 7.12 0.82 30.52
C LYS A 633 7.88 -0.26 31.30
N SER A 634 7.93 -1.48 30.76
CA SER A 634 8.67 -2.62 31.32
C SER A 634 9.24 -3.49 30.19
N LYS A 635 9.97 -4.56 30.54
CA LYS A 635 10.60 -5.45 29.55
C LYS A 635 10.01 -6.86 29.58
N LEU A 636 9.82 -7.42 28.39
CA LEU A 636 9.40 -8.79 28.14
C LEU A 636 10.63 -9.73 28.14
N PRO A 637 10.43 -11.07 28.21
CA PRO A 637 11.53 -12.02 28.02
C PRO A 637 12.07 -12.07 26.57
N PHE A 638 11.35 -11.48 25.61
CA PHE A 638 11.61 -11.59 24.17
C PHE A 638 12.73 -10.68 23.65
N ASP A 639 13.33 -11.07 22.52
CA ASP A 639 14.34 -10.27 21.81
C ASP A 639 13.69 -9.05 21.12
N PRO A 640 14.37 -7.90 20.98
CA PRO A 640 13.84 -6.75 20.25
C PRO A 640 13.84 -6.98 18.73
N LEU A 641 12.88 -6.36 18.05
CA LEU A 641 12.66 -6.52 16.60
C LEU A 641 13.25 -5.34 15.82
N LEU A 642 13.51 -5.54 14.52
CA LEU A 642 14.21 -4.60 13.64
C LEU A 642 13.48 -4.44 12.29
N SER A 643 14.21 -4.23 11.18
CA SER A 643 13.64 -3.78 9.91
C SER A 643 13.23 -4.94 9.01
N GLY A 644 12.01 -5.40 9.23
CA GLY A 644 11.39 -6.53 8.53
C GLY A 644 10.25 -7.17 9.34
N GLU A 645 10.17 -6.87 10.63
CA GLU A 645 9.32 -7.60 11.58
C GLU A 645 8.24 -6.75 12.26
N ARG A 646 7.19 -7.43 12.75
CA ARG A 646 6.17 -6.94 13.69
C ARG A 646 5.58 -8.15 14.42
N PRO A 647 5.42 -8.13 15.76
CA PRO A 647 4.81 -9.25 16.47
C PRO A 647 3.31 -9.31 16.18
N SER A 648 2.64 -10.39 16.54
CA SER A 648 1.17 -10.38 16.68
C SER A 648 0.78 -10.95 18.03
N VAL A 649 -0.21 -10.31 18.66
CA VAL A 649 -0.74 -10.65 19.98
C VAL A 649 -2.25 -10.60 19.94
N ILE A 650 -2.89 -11.67 20.38
CA ILE A 650 -4.35 -11.78 20.48
C ILE A 650 -4.74 -12.42 21.81
N ARG A 651 -5.92 -12.06 22.33
CA ARG A 651 -6.59 -12.78 23.42
C ARG A 651 -7.33 -13.96 22.80
N LEU A 652 -7.00 -15.18 23.22
CA LEU A 652 -7.66 -16.40 22.76
C LEU A 652 -8.99 -16.63 23.50
N LYS A 653 -9.83 -17.49 22.91
CA LYS A 653 -11.09 -18.02 23.48
C LYS A 653 -10.90 -18.70 24.85
N SER A 654 -9.70 -19.18 25.15
CA SER A 654 -9.31 -19.75 26.46
C SER A 654 -9.03 -18.71 27.56
N GLY A 655 -8.98 -17.42 27.22
CA GLY A 655 -8.53 -16.35 28.11
C GLY A 655 -7.02 -16.07 28.02
N ARG A 656 -6.22 -16.96 27.42
CA ARG A 656 -4.77 -16.75 27.26
C ARG A 656 -4.43 -15.62 26.31
N LEU A 657 -3.27 -15.00 26.52
CA LEU A 657 -2.59 -14.27 25.46
C LEU A 657 -1.82 -15.26 24.57
N PHE A 658 -2.03 -15.16 23.26
CA PHE A 658 -1.16 -15.74 22.25
C PHE A 658 -0.22 -14.66 21.71
N PHE A 659 1.04 -15.04 21.46
CA PHE A 659 2.08 -14.17 20.91
C PHE A 659 2.83 -14.92 19.80
N VAL A 660 3.19 -14.24 18.71
CA VAL A 660 4.04 -14.77 17.63
C VAL A 660 5.02 -13.70 17.12
N ALA A 661 6.30 -14.07 16.96
CA ALA A 661 7.36 -13.24 16.39
C ALA A 661 8.58 -14.05 15.92
N ASP A 662 9.53 -13.37 15.28
CA ASP A 662 10.87 -13.88 14.94
C ASP A 662 11.80 -13.90 16.16
N ARG A 663 12.74 -14.85 16.20
CA ARG A 663 13.86 -14.90 17.15
C ARG A 663 14.96 -13.97 16.67
N ASN A 664 15.53 -13.12 17.54
CA ASN A 664 16.65 -12.25 17.18
C ASN A 664 17.74 -12.15 18.26
N PRO A 665 18.26 -13.27 18.80
CA PRO A 665 19.29 -13.24 19.84
C PRO A 665 20.60 -12.58 19.35
N ASN A 666 20.80 -12.52 18.03
CA ASN A 666 21.99 -11.99 17.37
C ASN A 666 21.86 -10.52 16.90
N HIS A 667 20.71 -9.86 17.11
CA HIS A 667 20.41 -8.48 16.67
C HIS A 667 20.67 -8.22 15.17
N GLN A 668 20.29 -9.18 14.31
CA GLN A 668 20.42 -9.09 12.86
C GLN A 668 19.46 -8.03 12.29
N LYS A 669 19.90 -7.21 11.33
CA LYS A 669 19.14 -6.02 10.87
C LYS A 669 17.95 -6.30 9.95
N HIS A 670 17.84 -7.53 9.44
CA HIS A 670 16.85 -8.01 8.47
C HIS A 670 16.58 -9.49 8.74
N VAL A 671 15.47 -10.02 8.18
CA VAL A 671 15.05 -11.44 8.09
C VAL A 671 16.07 -12.44 8.64
N HIS A 672 15.77 -12.96 9.82
CA HIS A 672 16.72 -13.69 10.64
C HIS A 672 16.83 -15.16 10.22
N LYS A 673 18.01 -15.76 10.41
CA LYS A 673 18.20 -17.21 10.29
C LYS A 673 17.96 -17.97 11.60
N ASP A 674 17.60 -17.26 12.66
CA ASP A 674 17.43 -17.80 14.01
C ASP A 674 16.04 -18.44 14.23
N GLY A 675 15.16 -18.40 13.21
CA GLY A 675 13.81 -19.00 13.21
C GLY A 675 12.74 -18.14 13.88
N ALA A 676 11.49 -18.62 13.87
CA ALA A 676 10.36 -17.96 14.51
C ALA A 676 9.76 -18.80 15.67
N TYR A 677 8.87 -18.20 16.47
CA TYR A 677 8.24 -18.87 17.60
C TYR A 677 6.84 -18.35 17.91
N VAL A 678 6.08 -19.19 18.61
CA VAL A 678 4.79 -18.88 19.21
C VAL A 678 4.88 -19.04 20.73
N ALA A 679 4.04 -18.31 21.46
CA ALA A 679 3.99 -18.38 22.91
C ALA A 679 2.57 -18.17 23.45
N LEU A 680 2.28 -18.83 24.58
CA LEU A 680 1.05 -18.67 25.36
C LEU A 680 1.35 -18.10 26.75
N SER A 681 0.47 -17.27 27.28
CA SER A 681 0.50 -16.76 28.66
C SER A 681 -0.88 -16.80 29.31
N ASP A 682 -0.95 -17.41 30.49
CA ASP A 682 -2.13 -17.48 31.36
C ASP A 682 -2.20 -16.30 32.36
N ASP A 683 -1.24 -15.36 32.34
CA ASP A 683 -1.07 -14.34 33.40
C ASP A 683 -0.85 -12.91 32.89
N ASP A 684 -1.41 -12.56 31.73
CA ASP A 684 -1.25 -11.26 31.07
C ASP A 684 0.21 -10.90 30.72
N GLY A 685 0.99 -11.91 30.35
CA GLY A 685 2.32 -11.76 29.75
C GLY A 685 3.49 -11.67 30.72
N LYS A 686 3.30 -12.05 31.99
CA LYS A 686 4.36 -12.09 33.01
C LYS A 686 5.19 -13.38 32.87
N THR A 687 4.55 -14.50 32.56
CA THR A 687 5.17 -15.79 32.24
C THR A 687 4.64 -16.34 30.91
N TRP A 688 5.44 -17.18 30.25
CA TRP A 688 5.19 -17.64 28.88
C TRP A 688 5.59 -19.10 28.66
N ALA A 689 4.68 -19.90 28.10
CA ALA A 689 4.99 -21.18 27.48
C ALA A 689 5.37 -20.94 26.01
N VAL A 690 6.66 -21.07 25.69
CA VAL A 690 7.24 -20.77 24.36
C VAL A 690 7.54 -22.04 23.58
N LYS A 691 7.18 -22.08 22.29
CA LYS A 691 7.52 -23.15 21.34
C LYS A 691 8.03 -22.55 20.02
N SER A 692 9.13 -23.08 19.48
CA SER A 692 9.59 -22.70 18.13
C SER A 692 8.59 -23.17 17.07
N LEU A 693 8.48 -22.41 15.99
CA LEU A 693 7.89 -22.95 14.76
C LEU A 693 8.89 -23.94 14.11
N PRO A 694 8.43 -24.87 13.23
CA PRO A 694 9.29 -25.83 12.56
C PRO A 694 10.36 -25.16 11.67
N GLU A 695 11.44 -25.89 11.39
CA GLU A 695 12.67 -25.33 10.80
C GLU A 695 12.52 -24.80 9.37
N ASN A 696 11.43 -25.18 8.67
CA ASN A 696 11.04 -24.62 7.37
C ASN A 696 10.45 -23.20 7.47
N ILE A 697 9.97 -22.77 8.64
CA ILE A 697 9.52 -21.40 8.91
C ILE A 697 10.71 -20.57 9.40
N LEU A 698 11.53 -20.13 8.43
CA LEU A 698 12.68 -19.27 8.69
C LEU A 698 12.30 -17.96 9.37
N THR A 699 11.16 -17.37 8.97
CA THR A 699 10.66 -16.10 9.52
C THR A 699 9.13 -16.04 9.52
N VAL A 700 8.56 -15.17 10.38
CA VAL A 700 7.17 -14.71 10.28
C VAL A 700 7.11 -13.26 9.77
N GLY A 701 8.11 -12.44 10.08
CA GLY A 701 8.30 -11.09 9.58
C GLY A 701 7.24 -10.13 10.10
N TYR A 702 6.61 -9.38 9.20
CA TYR A 702 5.38 -8.64 9.51
C TYR A 702 4.18 -9.59 9.55
N THR A 703 4.03 -10.31 10.65
CA THR A 703 2.94 -11.27 10.83
C THR A 703 1.68 -10.64 11.43
N THR A 704 0.58 -11.38 11.32
CA THR A 704 -0.71 -11.14 11.98
C THR A 704 -1.34 -12.49 12.29
N ALA A 705 -1.93 -12.63 13.48
CA ALA A 705 -2.63 -13.81 13.93
C ALA A 705 -4.11 -13.53 14.20
N THR A 706 -4.95 -14.54 14.03
CA THR A 706 -6.39 -14.52 14.36
C THR A 706 -6.80 -15.89 14.91
N GLN A 707 -7.92 -15.98 15.64
CA GLN A 707 -8.46 -17.27 16.11
C GLN A 707 -9.89 -17.47 15.58
N GLY A 708 -10.17 -18.66 15.06
CA GLY A 708 -11.51 -19.09 14.68
C GLY A 708 -12.36 -19.53 15.87
N PRO A 709 -13.70 -19.55 15.72
CA PRO A 709 -14.59 -20.04 16.77
C PRO A 709 -14.46 -21.54 17.06
N ASP A 710 -13.83 -22.29 16.17
CA ASP A 710 -13.33 -23.66 16.31
C ASP A 710 -12.06 -23.77 17.18
N GLY A 711 -11.49 -22.65 17.62
CA GLY A 711 -10.27 -22.60 18.41
C GLY A 711 -8.97 -22.66 17.60
N MET A 712 -9.04 -22.80 16.28
CA MET A 712 -7.85 -22.80 15.42
C MET A 712 -7.25 -21.39 15.34
N ILE A 713 -5.93 -21.31 15.44
CA ILE A 713 -5.14 -20.07 15.36
C ILE A 713 -4.50 -20.03 13.97
N HIS A 714 -4.79 -18.98 13.22
CA HIS A 714 -4.30 -18.77 11.86
C HIS A 714 -3.32 -17.60 11.86
N ILE A 715 -2.12 -17.82 11.31
CA ILE A 715 -1.01 -16.89 11.33
C ILE A 715 -0.52 -16.72 9.89
N VAL A 716 -0.39 -15.49 9.39
CA VAL A 716 0.21 -15.25 8.05
C VAL A 716 1.66 -14.79 8.15
N THR A 717 2.53 -15.37 7.33
CA THR A 717 3.95 -15.02 7.27
C THR A 717 4.27 -14.04 6.13
N THR A 718 5.41 -13.38 6.23
CA THR A 718 5.96 -12.51 5.16
C THR A 718 7.46 -12.74 5.01
N LYS A 719 8.04 -12.32 3.88
CA LYS A 719 9.48 -12.39 3.57
C LYS A 719 10.10 -13.80 3.55
N ASN A 720 9.30 -14.87 3.52
CA ASN A 720 9.75 -16.23 3.18
C ASN A 720 9.78 -16.45 1.66
N THR A 721 10.50 -17.47 1.19
CA THR A 721 10.50 -17.91 -0.23
C THR A 721 9.12 -18.39 -0.66
N VAL A 722 8.46 -19.21 0.17
CA VAL A 722 7.03 -19.51 0.11
C VAL A 722 6.43 -18.93 1.38
N ASN A 723 5.40 -18.09 1.25
CA ASN A 723 4.73 -17.50 2.42
C ASN A 723 3.46 -18.30 2.72
N TYR A 724 3.24 -18.54 4.00
CA TYR A 724 2.24 -19.50 4.47
C TYR A 724 1.19 -18.81 5.32
N GLU A 725 -0.02 -19.33 5.26
CA GLU A 725 -0.86 -19.41 6.44
C GLU A 725 -0.36 -20.61 7.27
N ILE A 726 -0.05 -20.39 8.54
CA ILE A 726 0.19 -21.44 9.54
C ILE A 726 -1.11 -21.60 10.34
N GLU A 727 -1.62 -22.83 10.41
CA GLU A 727 -2.87 -23.20 11.07
C GLU A 727 -2.54 -24.15 12.23
N LEU A 728 -2.72 -23.71 13.49
CA LEU A 728 -2.36 -24.50 14.68
C LEU A 728 -3.34 -24.31 15.84
N ASN A 729 -3.22 -25.10 16.92
CA ASN A 729 -4.04 -24.94 18.13
C ASN A 729 -3.23 -24.85 19.44
N GLU A 730 -3.90 -24.52 20.55
CA GLU A 730 -3.25 -24.37 21.86
C GLU A 730 -2.59 -25.67 22.36
N ALA A 731 -3.17 -26.84 22.08
CA ALA A 731 -2.57 -28.13 22.41
C ALA A 731 -1.21 -28.31 21.73
N TRP A 732 -1.07 -27.89 20.47
CA TRP A 732 0.21 -27.92 19.78
C TRP A 732 1.24 -26.96 20.37
N VAL A 733 0.86 -25.79 20.89
CA VAL A 733 1.83 -24.88 21.54
C VAL A 733 2.33 -25.44 22.87
N LEU A 734 1.45 -26.14 23.61
CA LEU A 734 1.77 -26.71 24.92
C LEU A 734 2.55 -28.03 24.83
N ASP A 735 2.27 -28.87 23.84
CA ASP A 735 3.00 -30.12 23.60
C ASP A 735 4.36 -29.85 22.91
N LYS A 736 5.44 -30.04 23.67
CA LYS A 736 6.82 -29.88 23.18
C LYS A 736 7.31 -31.03 22.28
N SER A 737 6.55 -32.12 22.17
CA SER A 737 6.87 -33.29 21.33
C SER A 737 6.09 -33.31 20.00
N ALA A 738 4.97 -32.59 19.90
CA ALA A 738 4.23 -32.44 18.64
C ALA A 738 5.06 -31.70 17.58
N GLY A 739 5.36 -32.36 16.46
CA GLY A 739 6.04 -31.78 15.30
C GLY A 739 5.07 -31.21 14.26
N GLU A 740 5.44 -31.29 12.97
CA GLU A 740 4.49 -31.15 11.87
C GLU A 740 3.68 -32.44 11.71
N GLU A 741 2.37 -32.34 11.48
CA GLU A 741 1.53 -33.51 11.19
C GLU A 741 1.62 -33.89 9.71
N ASN A 742 2.21 -35.05 9.40
CA ASN A 742 2.01 -35.71 8.11
C ASN A 742 0.63 -36.37 8.07
N ALA A 743 -0.40 -35.60 7.74
CA ALA A 743 -1.75 -36.12 7.58
C ALA A 743 -1.87 -37.00 6.31
N GLU A 744 -2.09 -38.31 6.50
CA GLU A 744 -2.51 -39.22 5.44
C GLU A 744 -3.88 -38.78 4.84
N PRO A 745 -4.16 -39.06 3.56
CA PRO A 745 -5.32 -38.51 2.85
C PRO A 745 -6.65 -38.71 3.57
N GLU A 746 -7.34 -37.60 3.86
CA GLU A 746 -8.42 -37.57 4.84
C GLU A 746 -9.68 -38.33 4.38
N GLN A 747 -9.96 -39.45 5.04
CA GLN A 747 -11.22 -40.18 4.84
C GLN A 747 -12.41 -39.44 5.47
N VAL A 748 -12.98 -38.51 4.72
CA VAL A 748 -14.21 -37.80 5.09
C VAL A 748 -15.44 -38.72 5.13
N LYS A 749 -16.27 -38.54 6.16
CA LYS A 749 -17.49 -39.33 6.43
C LYS A 749 -18.73 -38.43 6.54
N ASP A 750 -19.90 -39.05 6.71
CA ASP A 750 -21.19 -38.39 7.02
C ASP A 750 -21.58 -37.24 6.08
N ARG A 751 -21.26 -37.37 4.78
CA ARG A 751 -21.41 -36.29 3.81
C ARG A 751 -22.84 -35.76 3.72
N LYS A 752 -22.98 -34.44 3.84
CA LYS A 752 -24.25 -33.69 3.73
C LYS A 752 -24.14 -32.61 2.66
N SER A 753 -25.26 -32.34 2.00
CA SER A 753 -25.40 -31.29 0.99
C SER A 753 -26.31 -30.18 1.47
N TYR A 754 -25.97 -28.94 1.14
CA TYR A 754 -26.68 -27.73 1.58
C TYR A 754 -27.10 -26.85 0.40
N THR A 755 -28.00 -25.91 0.66
CA THR A 755 -28.45 -24.92 -0.32
C THR A 755 -28.71 -23.58 0.37
N GLU A 756 -28.03 -22.55 -0.12
CA GLU A 756 -28.29 -21.16 0.23
C GLU A 756 -29.12 -20.51 -0.87
N ARG A 757 -30.02 -19.59 -0.49
CA ARG A 757 -30.91 -18.87 -1.40
C ARG A 757 -30.79 -17.38 -1.15
N TYR A 758 -30.92 -16.60 -2.21
CA TYR A 758 -31.15 -15.16 -2.13
C TYR A 758 -32.50 -14.86 -1.44
N PRO A 759 -32.72 -13.64 -0.91
CA PRO A 759 -34.01 -13.25 -0.33
C PRO A 759 -35.21 -13.45 -1.29
N GLY A 760 -34.99 -13.33 -2.60
CA GLY A 760 -35.99 -13.63 -3.64
C GLY A 760 -36.21 -15.13 -3.93
N GLY A 761 -35.68 -16.04 -3.11
CA GLY A 761 -35.90 -17.50 -3.24
C GLY A 761 -35.04 -18.23 -4.28
N HIS A 762 -34.45 -17.52 -5.25
CA HIS A 762 -33.47 -18.08 -6.19
C HIS A 762 -32.28 -18.70 -5.43
N VAL A 763 -31.72 -19.79 -5.97
CA VAL A 763 -30.53 -20.43 -5.38
C VAL A 763 -29.34 -19.48 -5.51
N ARG A 764 -28.61 -19.28 -4.40
CA ARG A 764 -27.34 -18.54 -4.36
C ARG A 764 -26.16 -19.49 -4.42
N ALA A 765 -26.21 -20.56 -3.64
CA ALA A 765 -25.15 -21.56 -3.56
C ALA A 765 -25.69 -22.97 -3.26
N THR A 766 -24.98 -23.98 -3.73
CA THR A 766 -25.13 -25.38 -3.32
C THR A 766 -23.75 -25.97 -3.10
N TRP A 767 -23.52 -26.62 -1.96
CA TRP A 767 -22.24 -27.24 -1.63
C TRP A 767 -22.46 -28.52 -0.84
N SER A 768 -21.40 -29.31 -0.67
CA SER A 768 -21.42 -30.54 0.13
C SER A 768 -20.19 -30.60 1.02
N VAL A 769 -20.34 -31.20 2.21
CA VAL A 769 -19.30 -31.28 3.24
C VAL A 769 -19.27 -32.68 3.83
N GLY A 770 -18.08 -33.15 4.22
CA GLY A 770 -17.89 -34.34 5.04
C GLY A 770 -17.12 -34.01 6.32
N ARG A 771 -17.14 -34.92 7.30
CA ARG A 771 -16.34 -34.79 8.52
C ARG A 771 -15.05 -35.61 8.42
N ALA A 772 -13.92 -34.97 8.69
CA ALA A 772 -12.60 -35.57 8.82
C ALA A 772 -12.46 -36.47 10.06
N VAL A 773 -11.35 -37.20 10.14
CA VAL A 773 -11.04 -38.09 11.29
C VAL A 773 -10.76 -37.29 12.58
N ASP A 774 -10.18 -36.09 12.45
CA ASP A 774 -9.90 -35.16 13.57
C ASP A 774 -11.10 -34.28 14.00
N GLY A 775 -12.26 -34.50 13.36
CA GLY A 775 -13.50 -33.79 13.64
C GLY A 775 -13.79 -32.58 12.75
N ARG A 776 -12.83 -32.07 11.96
CA ARG A 776 -13.06 -30.93 11.03
C ARG A 776 -14.19 -31.21 10.05
N LEU A 777 -14.86 -30.14 9.62
CA LEU A 777 -15.73 -30.16 8.44
C LEU A 777 -14.93 -29.69 7.22
N LEU A 778 -14.89 -30.51 6.17
CA LEU A 778 -14.23 -30.22 4.90
C LEU A 778 -15.25 -30.21 3.76
N LEU A 779 -14.98 -29.44 2.70
CA LEU A 779 -15.76 -29.52 1.47
C LEU A 779 -15.51 -30.88 0.79
N ASP A 780 -16.57 -31.58 0.40
CA ASP A 780 -16.49 -32.84 -0.36
C ASP A 780 -17.69 -32.96 -1.30
N GLY A 781 -17.43 -33.18 -2.58
CA GLY A 781 -18.42 -33.12 -3.65
C GLY A 781 -18.51 -31.76 -4.34
N ALA A 782 -19.57 -31.57 -5.14
CA ALA A 782 -19.73 -30.38 -5.97
C ALA A 782 -20.11 -29.13 -5.14
N GLU A 783 -19.46 -28.00 -5.43
CA GLU A 783 -19.85 -26.67 -5.01
C GLU A 783 -20.18 -25.80 -6.23
N LYS A 784 -21.28 -25.04 -6.16
CA LYS A 784 -21.78 -24.16 -7.24
C LYS A 784 -22.39 -22.90 -6.65
N PHE A 785 -22.14 -21.78 -7.31
CA PHE A 785 -22.72 -20.47 -7.02
C PHE A 785 -23.39 -19.91 -8.25
N PHE A 786 -24.42 -19.09 -8.03
CA PHE A 786 -25.29 -18.55 -9.07
C PHE A 786 -25.45 -17.04 -8.90
N TYR A 787 -25.65 -16.34 -10.01
CA TYR A 787 -26.07 -14.94 -10.03
C TYR A 787 -27.53 -14.80 -9.51
N PRO A 788 -27.99 -13.60 -9.13
CA PRO A 788 -29.36 -13.38 -8.64
C PRO A 788 -30.46 -13.79 -9.64
N ASP A 789 -30.16 -13.82 -10.94
CA ASP A 789 -31.06 -14.29 -12.00
C ASP A 789 -31.11 -15.83 -12.16
N GLY A 790 -30.25 -16.56 -11.43
CA GLY A 790 -30.14 -18.02 -11.44
C GLY A 790 -29.14 -18.60 -12.45
N LYS A 791 -28.41 -17.79 -13.23
CA LYS A 791 -27.29 -18.28 -14.06
C LYS A 791 -26.12 -18.74 -13.19
N LEU A 792 -25.30 -19.66 -13.69
CA LEU A 792 -24.09 -20.11 -13.00
C LEU A 792 -23.04 -18.99 -12.94
N MET A 793 -22.49 -18.74 -11.75
CA MET A 793 -21.39 -17.79 -11.50
C MET A 793 -20.06 -18.54 -11.35
N TRP A 794 -20.00 -19.53 -10.45
CA TRP A 794 -18.79 -20.32 -10.19
C TRP A 794 -19.16 -21.77 -9.91
N ALA A 795 -18.29 -22.71 -10.28
CA ALA A 795 -18.45 -24.12 -9.97
C ALA A 795 -17.10 -24.81 -9.80
N VAL A 796 -17.05 -25.78 -8.88
CA VAL A 796 -15.88 -26.61 -8.55
C VAL A 796 -16.35 -27.96 -7.98
N ASN A 797 -15.45 -28.95 -7.89
CA ASN A 797 -15.68 -30.14 -7.08
C ASN A 797 -14.54 -30.29 -6.08
N PHE A 798 -14.87 -30.66 -4.85
CA PHE A 798 -13.89 -30.98 -3.82
C PHE A 798 -13.83 -32.50 -3.56
N ARG A 799 -12.67 -32.99 -3.15
CA ARG A 799 -12.46 -34.31 -2.56
C ARG A 799 -11.67 -34.09 -1.28
N ALA A 800 -12.32 -34.19 -0.11
CA ALA A 800 -11.72 -33.88 1.19
C ALA A 800 -10.88 -32.58 1.19
N SER A 801 -11.53 -31.43 1.01
CA SER A 801 -10.96 -30.07 0.91
C SER A 801 -10.07 -29.73 -0.30
N GLU A 802 -9.59 -30.72 -1.06
CA GLU A 802 -8.80 -30.48 -2.28
C GLU A 802 -9.68 -30.25 -3.51
N LYS A 803 -9.30 -29.30 -4.39
CA LYS A 803 -10.01 -29.01 -5.65
C LYS A 803 -9.74 -30.09 -6.70
N THR A 804 -10.78 -30.53 -7.41
CA THR A 804 -10.72 -31.66 -8.35
C THR A 804 -11.56 -31.43 -9.61
N GLY A 805 -11.09 -31.96 -10.75
CA GLY A 805 -11.76 -31.81 -12.03
C GLY A 805 -11.75 -30.36 -12.54
N GLU A 806 -12.88 -29.86 -13.01
CA GLU A 806 -13.00 -28.50 -13.56
C GLU A 806 -13.47 -27.49 -12.51
N GLU A 807 -12.69 -26.41 -12.31
CA GLU A 807 -13.13 -25.17 -11.64
C GLU A 807 -13.38 -24.10 -12.70
N ARG A 808 -14.49 -23.34 -12.64
CA ARG A 808 -14.77 -22.26 -13.60
C ARG A 808 -15.44 -21.06 -12.94
N TRP A 809 -15.02 -19.85 -13.32
CA TRP A 809 -15.69 -18.58 -12.98
C TRP A 809 -16.22 -17.94 -14.27
N LEU A 810 -17.51 -17.61 -14.29
CA LEU A 810 -18.24 -17.10 -15.45
C LEU A 810 -18.79 -15.70 -15.16
N ARG A 811 -18.88 -14.87 -16.19
CA ARG A 811 -19.61 -13.59 -16.17
C ARG A 811 -21.12 -13.84 -16.22
N GLU A 812 -21.93 -12.83 -15.87
CA GLU A 812 -23.41 -12.90 -15.90
C GLU A 812 -24.01 -13.10 -17.31
N ASN A 813 -23.23 -12.96 -18.39
CA ASN A 813 -23.64 -13.35 -19.74
C ASN A 813 -23.31 -14.83 -20.09
N GLY A 814 -22.68 -15.57 -19.18
CA GLY A 814 -22.26 -16.96 -19.35
C GLY A 814 -20.87 -17.15 -19.96
N THR A 815 -20.16 -16.08 -20.37
CA THR A 815 -18.77 -16.24 -20.86
C THR A 815 -17.82 -16.55 -19.71
N PRO A 816 -16.83 -17.46 -19.88
CA PRO A 816 -15.82 -17.68 -18.85
C PRO A 816 -14.97 -16.43 -18.64
N ILE A 817 -14.62 -16.15 -17.39
CA ILE A 817 -13.51 -15.27 -17.02
C ILE A 817 -12.24 -16.12 -17.01
N TRP A 818 -12.30 -17.23 -16.28
CA TRP A 818 -11.29 -18.29 -16.32
C TRP A 818 -11.86 -19.67 -16.05
N VAL A 819 -11.12 -20.69 -16.48
CA VAL A 819 -11.35 -22.12 -16.22
C VAL A 819 -10.04 -22.72 -15.74
N LYS A 820 -10.09 -23.66 -14.81
CA LYS A 820 -8.96 -24.49 -14.40
C LYS A 820 -9.32 -25.97 -14.46
N THR A 821 -8.33 -26.81 -14.77
CA THR A 821 -8.49 -28.27 -14.75
C THR A 821 -7.45 -28.89 -13.82
N TYR A 822 -7.91 -29.56 -12.76
CA TYR A 822 -7.12 -30.21 -11.72
C TYR A 822 -6.98 -31.71 -11.99
N ALA A 823 -5.73 -32.20 -12.03
CA ALA A 823 -5.40 -33.62 -12.21
C ALA A 823 -5.03 -34.29 -10.88
N GLU A 824 -5.23 -35.61 -10.77
CA GLU A 824 -5.02 -36.39 -9.52
C GLU A 824 -3.56 -36.46 -9.04
N ASN A 825 -2.60 -35.91 -9.79
CA ASN A 825 -1.19 -35.81 -9.42
C ASN A 825 -0.76 -34.41 -8.91
N GLY A 826 -1.74 -33.54 -8.59
CA GLY A 826 -1.51 -32.19 -8.06
C GLY A 826 -1.06 -31.17 -9.12
N MET A 827 -1.00 -31.54 -10.39
CA MET A 827 -0.85 -30.59 -11.49
C MET A 827 -2.20 -30.04 -11.93
N TRP A 828 -2.23 -28.78 -12.35
CA TRP A 828 -3.44 -28.15 -12.86
C TRP A 828 -3.15 -27.15 -13.99
N THR A 829 -4.15 -26.87 -14.83
CA THR A 829 -4.10 -25.83 -15.88
C THR A 829 -4.96 -24.64 -15.49
N TRP A 830 -4.64 -23.46 -16.02
CA TRP A 830 -5.44 -22.23 -15.89
C TRP A 830 -5.59 -21.55 -17.25
N GLU A 831 -6.80 -21.52 -17.78
CA GLU A 831 -7.17 -20.81 -19.03
C GLU A 831 -7.93 -19.53 -18.70
N ASN A 832 -7.52 -18.40 -19.28
CA ASN A 832 -8.11 -17.09 -19.05
C ASN A 832 -8.70 -16.51 -20.33
N PHE A 833 -9.79 -15.75 -20.22
CA PHE A 833 -10.64 -15.38 -21.36
C PHE A 833 -11.07 -13.90 -21.32
N ASP A 834 -11.03 -13.26 -22.49
CA ASP A 834 -11.52 -11.88 -22.67
C ASP A 834 -13.06 -11.77 -22.57
N ALA A 835 -13.59 -10.55 -22.67
CA ALA A 835 -15.02 -10.28 -22.58
C ALA A 835 -15.87 -10.94 -23.69
N SER A 836 -15.27 -11.29 -24.82
CA SER A 836 -15.91 -12.03 -25.92
C SER A 836 -15.96 -13.56 -25.67
N GLY A 837 -15.23 -14.05 -24.66
CA GLY A 837 -15.08 -15.48 -24.38
C GLY A 837 -13.97 -16.15 -25.20
N ARG A 838 -13.09 -15.38 -25.86
CA ARG A 838 -11.87 -15.90 -26.49
C ARG A 838 -10.80 -16.11 -25.42
N ARG A 839 -10.07 -17.22 -25.49
CA ARG A 839 -8.91 -17.45 -24.61
C ARG A 839 -7.76 -16.50 -24.96
N ILE A 840 -7.19 -15.89 -23.94
CA ILE A 840 -6.03 -14.98 -24.02
C ILE A 840 -4.74 -15.60 -23.45
N ALA A 841 -4.85 -16.60 -22.57
CA ALA A 841 -3.71 -17.32 -21.98
C ALA A 841 -4.09 -18.73 -21.52
N ILE A 842 -3.14 -19.67 -21.55
CA ILE A 842 -3.10 -20.88 -20.70
C ILE A 842 -1.78 -20.94 -19.91
N SER A 843 -1.85 -21.41 -18.68
CA SER A 843 -0.69 -21.75 -17.84
C SER A 843 -0.85 -23.10 -17.14
N HIS A 844 0.27 -23.72 -16.77
CA HIS A 844 0.38 -25.03 -16.14
C HIS A 844 1.10 -24.90 -14.80
N TRP A 845 0.61 -25.58 -13.78
CA TRP A 845 1.00 -25.38 -12.38
C TRP A 845 1.11 -26.69 -11.62
N LYS A 846 1.82 -26.67 -10.48
CA LYS A 846 1.75 -27.71 -9.44
C LYS A 846 1.81 -27.03 -8.07
N GLY A 847 0.80 -27.27 -7.22
CA GLY A 847 0.57 -26.39 -6.06
C GLY A 847 0.42 -24.94 -6.53
N LYS A 848 1.06 -23.99 -5.83
CA LYS A 848 1.17 -22.59 -6.26
C LYS A 848 2.33 -22.29 -7.23
N HIS A 849 3.12 -23.27 -7.65
CA HIS A 849 4.30 -23.07 -8.52
C HIS A 849 3.99 -23.21 -10.02
N LEU A 850 4.42 -22.23 -10.82
CA LEU A 850 4.26 -22.16 -12.28
C LEU A 850 5.25 -23.08 -13.01
N LEU A 851 4.74 -24.01 -13.81
CA LEU A 851 5.55 -24.90 -14.66
C LEU A 851 5.77 -24.33 -16.07
N SER A 852 4.73 -23.78 -16.71
CA SER A 852 4.81 -23.23 -18.08
C SER A 852 3.57 -22.39 -18.47
N SER A 853 3.64 -21.68 -19.60
CA SER A 853 2.54 -20.89 -20.17
C SER A 853 2.64 -20.77 -21.70
N ASP A 854 1.51 -20.52 -22.40
CA ASP A 854 1.54 -20.09 -23.81
C ASP A 854 1.86 -18.60 -23.98
N VAL A 855 1.68 -17.82 -22.91
CA VAL A 855 2.10 -16.43 -22.77
C VAL A 855 3.63 -16.32 -22.95
N PRO A 856 4.11 -15.50 -23.90
CA PRO A 856 5.53 -15.20 -24.04
C PRO A 856 6.05 -14.41 -22.83
N ASP A 857 7.25 -14.79 -22.39
CA ASP A 857 8.02 -13.96 -21.45
C ASP A 857 8.19 -12.54 -22.02
N GLY A 858 7.85 -11.54 -21.21
CA GLY A 858 8.11 -10.15 -21.54
C GLY A 858 9.62 -9.85 -21.61
N PRO A 859 10.02 -8.65 -22.07
CA PRO A 859 11.40 -8.22 -21.96
C PRO A 859 11.85 -8.33 -20.49
N VAL A 860 12.80 -9.24 -20.23
CA VAL A 860 13.20 -9.59 -18.85
C VAL A 860 14.08 -8.50 -18.27
N ASP A 861 13.43 -7.50 -17.68
CA ASP A 861 14.07 -6.63 -16.71
C ASP A 861 14.51 -7.45 -15.50
N LYS A 862 15.79 -7.82 -15.49
CA LYS A 862 16.42 -8.46 -14.33
C LYS A 862 16.33 -7.50 -13.14
N LEU A 863 15.58 -7.92 -12.11
CA LEU A 863 15.45 -7.23 -10.84
C LEU A 863 16.84 -6.85 -10.27
N PRO A 864 17.11 -5.55 -10.01
CA PRO A 864 18.37 -5.12 -9.42
C PRO A 864 18.53 -5.68 -7.99
N GLY A 865 19.36 -6.72 -7.83
CA GLY A 865 19.73 -7.26 -6.52
C GLY A 865 19.20 -8.66 -6.16
N VAL A 866 18.70 -9.45 -7.12
CA VAL A 866 18.35 -10.88 -6.88
C VAL A 866 19.55 -11.72 -6.44
N ASP A 867 20.78 -11.27 -6.72
CA ASP A 867 22.06 -11.85 -6.26
C ASP A 867 22.27 -11.83 -4.72
N LYS A 868 21.21 -11.76 -3.91
CA LYS A 868 21.23 -11.70 -2.44
C LYS A 868 20.31 -12.69 -1.72
N MET A 869 19.51 -13.49 -2.44
CA MET A 869 18.97 -14.73 -1.87
C MET A 869 19.95 -15.87 -2.20
N PRO A 870 20.55 -16.56 -1.21
CA PRO A 870 21.37 -17.74 -1.49
C PRO A 870 20.51 -18.85 -2.10
N THR A 871 20.98 -19.46 -3.20
CA THR A 871 20.41 -20.72 -3.68
C THR A 871 20.79 -21.87 -2.71
N PRO A 872 19.97 -22.93 -2.59
CA PRO A 872 20.24 -24.03 -1.65
C PRO A 872 21.56 -24.77 -1.92
N GLU A 873 22.06 -24.76 -3.16
CA GLU A 873 23.29 -25.44 -3.58
C GLU A 873 24.59 -24.70 -3.20
N GLY A 874 24.49 -23.66 -2.35
CA GLY A 874 25.61 -22.88 -1.81
C GLY A 874 25.60 -22.76 -0.29
N MET A 875 25.04 -23.75 0.42
CA MET A 875 24.99 -23.83 1.89
C MET A 875 25.98 -24.85 2.46
#